data_AF-A0A2S9S0A4-F1
#
_entry.id   AF-A0A2S9S0A4-F1
#
_cell.length_a   1.000
_cell.length_b   1.000
_cell.length_c   1.000
_cell.angle_alpha   90.00
_cell.angle_beta   90.00
_cell.angle_gamma   90.00
#
_symmetry.space_group_name_H-M   'P 1'
#
loop_
_entity.id
_entity.type
_entity.pdbx_description
1 polymer ?
#
loop_
_entity_poly.entity_id
_entity_poly.type
_entity_poly.pdbx_seq_one_letter_code
_entity_poly.pdbx_strand_id
1 'polypeptide(L)'
;MSQLPRIQSQFIAISGGMDLTTPPIAKANSEAIIALNVQPNYGGGFSRIEGYECIDGEMIPSEMDYAVLVVNEIPQDKSFLNKTFNHQGKRYQIIDVLAQELVVAALRPLNLANGNVFSVEGTSFTAHYVHSSTEGELEDDLRYRATAFQLGVDHVLTVPGENPIRGVLELNNEVIAFRDNGEKCGGFISSSQGWSAIPNTYLVKLKNVVKPENLLNGAEFISASSRGIIHSVTLAPDNLSGYVVLSQSVIENQPLQIKGETVATIDHCELVKLSKGLSWHFIYHNFYGGADTFYAYGCNGEQIIEVRPNGVIVPILVNSNNPQYICAHRNHLFASFPGGQLGHALVGRPNQWSVLLGSEQLGLGDEITALSSTVGGVLIIGCRNKIAGLYGSGRDDWVLKEVSSIGIVPETLQTTFVPLAISKNGITRIDQTEQFGDFRLSEVDANRKLGFDKQHYNITYTSTKPKSNQIRFYSKEGRHICMMLQADGSTRSTFFTYPEILRGVWQSPEQVYLAFDDGKVYRQSDKCYSFSGKPIDWIIKMAFNHCGSPTLIKSWHSSELQATTEGKSKLSYRFDLDYNSNYHASTLSKDLQIAGGGGRWNDSFWNDFLWSAEDYSTPTFYLSGYSRNIALSFSGSSIYSPQFEISGLILNYITRRNYRV
;
A
#
# COMPACT_ATOMS: atom_id res chain seq x y z
N MET A 1 -54.97 -6.42 -34.42
CA MET A 1 -53.60 -5.90 -34.62
C MET A 1 -52.69 -6.55 -33.58
N SER A 2 -51.79 -7.45 -34.00
CA SER A 2 -50.76 -7.97 -33.11
C SER A 2 -49.74 -6.86 -32.85
N GLN A 3 -49.65 -6.38 -31.62
CA GLN A 3 -48.63 -5.41 -31.22
C GLN A 3 -47.25 -6.06 -31.41
N LEU A 4 -46.36 -5.41 -32.17
CA LEU A 4 -44.99 -5.89 -32.33
C LEU A 4 -44.31 -5.94 -30.96
N PRO A 5 -43.50 -6.98 -30.68
CA PRO A 5 -42.81 -7.10 -29.42
C PRO A 5 -41.90 -5.90 -29.19
N ARG A 6 -42.15 -5.14 -28.12
CA ARG A 6 -41.38 -3.96 -27.74
C ARG A 6 -40.10 -4.40 -27.02
N ILE A 7 -38.96 -3.88 -27.45
CA ILE A 7 -37.69 -4.01 -26.72
C ILE A 7 -37.81 -3.18 -25.45
N GLN A 8 -37.58 -3.82 -24.31
CA GLN A 8 -37.49 -3.20 -23.00
C GLN A 8 -36.01 -3.06 -22.61
N SER A 9 -35.69 -1.98 -21.93
CA SER A 9 -34.34 -1.68 -21.46
C SER A 9 -34.36 -1.52 -19.94
N GLN A 10 -33.38 -2.10 -19.26
CA GLN A 10 -33.16 -1.86 -17.84
C GLN A 10 -31.74 -1.37 -17.61
N PHE A 11 -31.62 -0.20 -16.98
CA PHE A 11 -30.35 0.30 -16.47
C PHE A 11 -30.03 -0.31 -15.11
N ILE A 12 -28.77 -0.67 -14.92
CA ILE A 12 -28.20 -1.23 -13.70
C ILE A 12 -27.02 -0.34 -13.32
N ALA A 13 -27.18 0.44 -12.25
CA ALA A 13 -26.08 1.15 -11.64
C ALA A 13 -25.24 0.15 -10.83
N ILE A 14 -23.98 -0.05 -11.19
CA ILE A 14 -23.12 -1.00 -10.48
C ILE A 14 -22.70 -0.37 -9.16
N SER A 15 -22.96 -1.06 -8.06
CA SER A 15 -22.65 -0.55 -6.72
C SER A 15 -21.15 -0.55 -6.41
N GLY A 16 -20.39 -1.49 -6.96
CA GLY A 16 -19.00 -1.74 -6.60
C GLY A 16 -18.80 -2.71 -5.42
N GLY A 17 -19.90 -3.22 -4.85
CA GLY A 17 -19.86 -4.23 -3.79
C GLY A 17 -20.16 -5.64 -4.29
N MET A 18 -19.82 -6.63 -3.49
CA MET A 18 -20.21 -8.02 -3.71
C MET A 18 -21.07 -8.58 -2.59
N ASP A 19 -21.95 -9.52 -2.95
CA ASP A 19 -22.81 -10.27 -2.04
C ASP A 19 -22.76 -11.75 -2.42
N LEU A 20 -22.33 -12.59 -1.49
CA LEU A 20 -22.17 -14.03 -1.65
C LEU A 20 -23.25 -14.85 -0.93
N THR A 21 -23.93 -14.27 0.07
CA THR A 21 -24.80 -15.02 0.99
C THR A 21 -26.29 -14.83 0.71
N THR A 22 -26.71 -13.66 0.22
CA THR A 22 -28.12 -13.39 -0.05
C THR A 22 -28.64 -14.34 -1.15
N PRO A 23 -29.84 -14.94 -1.00
CA PRO A 23 -30.40 -15.84 -1.99
C PRO A 23 -30.47 -15.23 -3.40
N PRO A 24 -30.25 -16.01 -4.47
CA PRO A 24 -30.10 -15.47 -5.83
C PRO A 24 -31.27 -14.64 -6.35
N ILE A 25 -32.49 -14.86 -5.88
CA ILE A 25 -33.69 -14.11 -6.30
C ILE A 25 -33.83 -12.76 -5.58
N ALA A 26 -33.34 -12.65 -4.34
CA ALA A 26 -33.45 -11.45 -3.50
C ALA A 26 -32.20 -10.56 -3.58
N LYS A 27 -31.11 -11.06 -4.17
CA LYS A 27 -29.84 -10.35 -4.33
C LYS A 27 -30.03 -9.14 -5.25
N ALA A 28 -29.47 -7.99 -4.85
CA ALA A 28 -29.51 -6.79 -5.66
C ALA A 28 -28.77 -7.01 -6.99
N ASN A 29 -29.37 -6.57 -8.10
CA ASN A 29 -28.76 -6.67 -9.43
C ASN A 29 -27.57 -5.72 -9.63
N SER A 30 -27.38 -4.75 -8.72
CA SER A 30 -26.25 -3.83 -8.67
C SER A 30 -24.99 -4.42 -8.03
N GLU A 31 -25.07 -5.60 -7.41
CA GLU A 31 -23.96 -6.25 -6.69
C GLU A 31 -23.35 -7.39 -7.51
N ALA A 32 -22.06 -7.63 -7.28
CA ALA A 32 -21.35 -8.75 -7.87
C ALA A 32 -21.48 -10.03 -7.03
N ILE A 33 -21.43 -11.19 -7.68
CA ILE A 33 -21.25 -12.50 -7.03
C ILE A 33 -19.81 -12.99 -7.14
N ILE A 34 -19.00 -12.39 -8.02
CA ILE A 34 -17.53 -12.55 -8.07
C ILE A 34 -16.93 -11.17 -8.35
N ALA A 35 -15.96 -10.76 -7.54
CA ALA A 35 -15.19 -9.54 -7.74
C ALA A 35 -13.78 -9.82 -7.23
N LEU A 36 -12.86 -10.16 -8.15
CA LEU A 36 -11.48 -10.53 -7.86
C LEU A 36 -10.51 -9.57 -8.57
N ASN A 37 -9.50 -9.10 -7.84
CA ASN A 37 -8.49 -8.13 -8.29
C ASN A 37 -9.08 -6.83 -8.83
N VAL A 38 -10.21 -6.44 -8.23
CA VAL A 38 -10.90 -5.17 -8.47
C VAL A 38 -11.19 -4.50 -7.13
N GLN A 39 -11.34 -3.18 -7.14
CA GLN A 39 -11.65 -2.38 -5.98
C GLN A 39 -12.93 -1.56 -6.20
N PRO A 40 -13.69 -1.29 -5.13
CA PRO A 40 -14.87 -0.42 -5.19
C PRO A 40 -14.46 1.05 -5.40
N ASN A 41 -15.21 1.74 -6.26
CA ASN A 41 -15.07 3.18 -6.44
C ASN A 41 -16.05 3.96 -5.56
N TYR A 42 -15.69 5.20 -5.19
CA TYR A 42 -16.56 6.07 -4.37
C TYR A 42 -17.89 6.35 -5.07
N GLY A 43 -17.85 6.69 -6.36
CA GLY A 43 -19.04 6.97 -7.19
C GLY A 43 -19.92 5.75 -7.51
N GLY A 44 -19.49 4.54 -7.15
CA GLY A 44 -20.08 3.29 -7.66
C GLY A 44 -19.21 2.69 -8.76
N GLY A 45 -19.42 1.41 -9.04
CA GLY A 45 -18.62 0.68 -10.02
C GLY A 45 -17.36 0.02 -9.46
N PHE A 46 -16.62 -0.59 -10.37
CA PHE A 46 -15.37 -1.29 -10.10
C PHE A 46 -14.24 -0.69 -10.93
N SER A 47 -13.07 -0.60 -10.31
CA SER A 47 -11.80 -0.40 -11.00
C SER A 47 -10.84 -1.54 -10.68
N ARG A 48 -9.80 -1.74 -11.48
CA ARG A 48 -8.76 -2.73 -11.16
C ARG A 48 -8.07 -2.37 -9.83
N ILE A 49 -7.66 -3.38 -9.08
CA ILE A 49 -6.74 -3.18 -7.95
C ILE A 49 -5.40 -2.61 -8.47
N GLU A 50 -4.75 -1.73 -7.71
CA GLU A 50 -3.43 -1.26 -8.10
C GLU A 50 -2.38 -2.37 -8.09
N GLY A 51 -1.38 -2.17 -8.95
CA GLY A 51 -0.18 -2.97 -8.95
C GLY A 51 0.77 -2.58 -7.82
N TYR A 52 1.88 -3.30 -7.79
CA TYR A 52 3.02 -2.98 -6.95
C TYR A 52 4.30 -3.12 -7.77
N GLU A 53 5.28 -2.29 -7.49
CA GLU A 53 6.59 -2.29 -8.16
C GLU A 53 7.70 -2.45 -7.14
N CYS A 54 8.76 -3.18 -7.48
CA CYS A 54 9.96 -3.24 -6.65
C CYS A 54 10.75 -1.93 -6.75
N ILE A 55 11.46 -1.57 -5.67
CA ILE A 55 12.26 -0.35 -5.60
C ILE A 55 13.60 -0.61 -4.89
N ASP A 56 14.62 0.17 -5.28
CA ASP A 56 15.93 0.24 -4.61
C ASP A 56 16.47 1.68 -4.46
N GLY A 57 15.74 2.67 -4.98
CA GLY A 57 16.11 4.09 -4.98
C GLY A 57 16.74 4.59 -6.29
N GLU A 58 17.29 3.68 -7.12
CA GLU A 58 17.84 4.01 -8.43
C GLU A 58 16.83 3.74 -9.55
N MET A 59 16.12 2.61 -9.44
CA MET A 59 15.22 2.11 -10.47
C MET A 59 13.76 2.16 -10.00
N ILE A 60 12.91 2.77 -10.82
CA ILE A 60 11.45 2.78 -10.64
C ILE A 60 10.83 2.14 -11.87
N PRO A 61 10.40 0.86 -11.82
CA PRO A 61 9.91 0.14 -12.98
C PRO A 61 8.76 0.82 -13.73
N SER A 62 7.85 1.51 -13.04
CA SER A 62 6.74 2.25 -13.68
C SER A 62 7.20 3.48 -14.51
N GLU A 63 8.42 3.98 -14.28
CA GLU A 63 9.01 5.09 -15.04
C GLU A 63 9.83 4.61 -16.25
N MET A 64 9.98 3.30 -16.42
CA MET A 64 10.54 2.73 -17.65
C MET A 64 9.57 2.99 -18.81
N ASP A 65 10.14 3.39 -19.93
CA ASP A 65 9.40 3.60 -21.16
C ASP A 65 10.24 3.15 -22.34
N TYR A 66 9.59 3.06 -23.51
CA TYR A 66 10.26 2.65 -24.74
C TYR A 66 10.21 3.76 -25.80
N ALA A 67 11.19 3.74 -26.70
CA ALA A 67 11.19 4.52 -27.92
C ALA A 67 11.54 3.63 -29.12
N VAL A 68 10.99 3.97 -30.27
CA VAL A 68 11.32 3.35 -31.55
C VAL A 68 12.29 4.26 -32.30
N LEU A 69 13.48 3.76 -32.59
CA LEU A 69 14.53 4.47 -33.31
C LEU A 69 14.63 3.96 -34.74
N VAL A 70 14.30 4.81 -35.71
CA VAL A 70 14.50 4.51 -37.13
C VAL A 70 15.98 4.73 -37.47
N VAL A 71 16.63 3.68 -37.96
CA VAL A 71 18.05 3.65 -38.34
C VAL A 71 18.20 3.21 -39.78
N ASN A 72 19.35 3.48 -40.41
CA ASN A 72 19.57 3.19 -41.84
C ASN A 72 19.52 1.70 -42.17
N GLU A 73 20.55 0.97 -41.75
CA GLU A 73 20.73 -0.43 -42.05
C GLU A 73 21.26 -1.10 -40.79
N ILE A 74 20.58 -2.17 -40.38
CA ILE A 74 21.01 -3.00 -39.26
C ILE A 74 21.76 -4.19 -39.86
N PRO A 75 23.07 -4.34 -39.55
CA PRO A 75 23.86 -5.46 -40.08
C PRO A 75 23.21 -6.81 -39.72
N GLN A 76 22.84 -7.62 -40.72
CA GLN A 76 22.16 -8.90 -40.52
C GLN A 76 23.06 -9.98 -39.88
N ASP A 77 24.37 -9.77 -39.87
CA ASP A 77 25.38 -10.66 -39.30
C ASP A 77 25.52 -10.52 -37.77
N LYS A 78 24.88 -9.50 -37.16
CA LYS A 78 24.94 -9.23 -35.72
C LYS A 78 23.57 -9.16 -35.08
N SER A 79 23.41 -9.81 -33.93
CA SER A 79 22.22 -9.64 -33.08
C SER A 79 22.45 -8.49 -32.10
N PHE A 80 21.60 -7.47 -32.19
CA PHE A 80 21.59 -6.32 -31.27
C PHE A 80 20.56 -6.47 -30.14
N LEU A 81 19.74 -7.53 -30.15
CA LEU A 81 18.74 -7.78 -29.13
C LEU A 81 19.38 -7.94 -27.74
N ASN A 82 18.77 -7.33 -26.72
CA ASN A 82 19.26 -7.30 -25.34
C ASN A 82 20.61 -6.61 -25.13
N LYS A 83 21.18 -5.98 -26.15
CA LYS A 83 22.40 -5.18 -26.00
C LYS A 83 22.07 -3.82 -25.39
N THR A 84 23.02 -3.30 -24.61
CA THR A 84 22.88 -1.99 -23.96
C THR A 84 23.87 -0.99 -24.52
N PHE A 85 23.49 0.28 -24.52
CA PHE A 85 24.39 1.39 -24.83
C PHE A 85 24.15 2.55 -23.88
N ASN A 86 25.15 3.40 -23.71
CA ASN A 86 25.04 4.61 -22.91
C ASN A 86 24.96 5.82 -23.84
N HIS A 87 23.99 6.69 -23.59
CA HIS A 87 23.86 7.97 -24.29
C HIS A 87 23.52 9.07 -23.27
N GLN A 88 24.31 10.14 -23.25
CA GLN A 88 24.15 11.28 -22.31
C GLN A 88 24.00 10.85 -20.84
N GLY A 89 24.79 9.87 -20.39
CA GLY A 89 24.77 9.39 -19.01
C GLY A 89 23.58 8.48 -18.66
N LYS A 90 22.71 8.15 -19.62
CA LYS A 90 21.63 7.16 -19.46
C LYS A 90 21.95 5.85 -20.15
N ARG A 91 21.56 4.76 -19.51
CA ARG A 91 21.64 3.40 -20.05
C ARG A 91 20.36 3.06 -20.80
N TYR A 92 20.51 2.66 -22.05
CA TYR A 92 19.43 2.17 -22.91
C TYR A 92 19.66 0.69 -23.21
N GLN A 93 18.58 -0.07 -23.35
CA GLN A 93 18.61 -1.48 -23.73
C GLN A 93 17.70 -1.72 -24.94
N ILE A 94 18.20 -2.47 -25.92
CA ILE A 94 17.43 -2.84 -27.12
C ILE A 94 16.51 -4.00 -26.76
N ILE A 95 15.20 -3.77 -26.86
CA ILE A 95 14.14 -4.75 -26.55
C ILE A 95 13.60 -5.46 -27.80
N ASP A 96 13.75 -4.85 -28.98
CA ASP A 96 13.37 -5.46 -30.24
C ASP A 96 14.15 -4.87 -31.42
N VAL A 97 14.30 -5.67 -32.48
CA VAL A 97 15.04 -5.32 -33.69
C VAL A 97 14.18 -5.68 -34.90
N LEU A 98 13.65 -4.65 -35.56
CA LEU A 98 12.93 -4.77 -36.83
C LEU A 98 13.87 -4.42 -37.99
N ALA A 99 13.39 -4.46 -39.23
CA ALA A 99 14.24 -4.31 -40.42
C ALA A 99 15.06 -3.00 -40.47
N GLN A 100 14.45 -1.87 -40.06
CA GLN A 100 15.08 -0.54 -40.02
C GLN A 100 14.79 0.19 -38.70
N GLU A 101 14.29 -0.52 -37.69
CA GLU A 101 13.89 0.08 -36.42
C GLU A 101 14.49 -0.68 -35.25
N LEU A 102 15.02 0.06 -34.28
CA LEU A 102 15.46 -0.47 -33.00
C LEU A 102 14.50 0.02 -31.93
N VAL A 103 13.84 -0.90 -31.24
CA VAL A 103 13.01 -0.56 -30.09
C VAL A 103 13.89 -0.59 -28.84
N VAL A 104 14.00 0.55 -28.16
CA VAL A 104 14.86 0.71 -26.98
C VAL A 104 14.03 1.04 -25.75
N ALA A 105 14.44 0.52 -24.60
CA ALA A 105 13.85 0.85 -23.30
C ALA A 105 14.86 1.57 -22.40
N ALA A 106 14.39 2.57 -21.65
CA ALA A 106 15.17 3.27 -20.64
C ALA A 106 14.26 4.01 -19.64
N LEU A 107 14.86 4.46 -18.53
CA LEU A 107 14.18 5.27 -17.52
C LEU A 107 13.90 6.69 -18.05
N ARG A 108 12.67 7.17 -17.89
CA ARG A 108 12.26 8.53 -18.32
C ARG A 108 13.09 9.65 -17.67
N PRO A 109 13.24 10.81 -18.33
CA PRO A 109 12.88 11.11 -19.72
C PRO A 109 13.82 10.42 -20.73
N LEU A 110 13.29 10.03 -21.90
CA LEU A 110 14.09 9.47 -22.99
C LEU A 110 14.82 10.62 -23.72
N ASN A 111 16.14 10.72 -23.55
CA ASN A 111 16.97 11.81 -24.10
C ASN A 111 17.52 11.47 -25.49
N LEU A 112 16.70 10.86 -26.35
CA LEU A 112 17.06 10.53 -27.73
C LEU A 112 16.28 11.44 -28.67
N ALA A 113 17.00 12.09 -29.59
CA ALA A 113 16.44 12.98 -30.60
C ALA A 113 16.97 12.63 -32.00
N ASN A 114 16.27 13.10 -33.02
CA ASN A 114 16.66 12.94 -34.41
C ASN A 114 18.07 13.52 -34.64
N GLY A 115 18.91 12.77 -35.34
CA GLY A 115 20.32 13.09 -35.60
C GLY A 115 21.28 12.63 -34.50
N ASN A 116 20.83 12.02 -33.40
CA ASN A 116 21.72 11.48 -32.38
C ASN A 116 22.46 10.24 -32.88
N VAL A 117 23.77 10.20 -32.62
CA VAL A 117 24.65 9.08 -32.91
C VAL A 117 24.92 8.31 -31.62
N PHE A 118 24.78 7.00 -31.67
CA PHE A 118 25.08 6.09 -30.56
C PHE A 118 25.80 4.84 -31.07
N SER A 119 26.57 4.18 -30.20
CA SER A 119 27.33 2.98 -30.56
C SER A 119 26.87 1.81 -29.71
N VAL A 120 26.62 0.68 -30.36
CA VAL A 120 26.23 -0.59 -29.73
C VAL A 120 27.22 -1.64 -30.20
N GLU A 121 27.97 -2.25 -29.27
CA GLU A 121 28.94 -3.32 -29.59
C GLU A 121 29.93 -2.93 -30.71
N GLY A 122 30.34 -1.66 -30.73
CA GLY A 122 31.29 -1.11 -31.71
C GLY A 122 30.68 -0.72 -33.06
N THR A 123 29.38 -0.95 -33.29
CA THR A 123 28.65 -0.49 -34.48
C THR A 123 27.97 0.84 -34.17
N SER A 124 28.24 1.87 -34.97
CA SER A 124 27.62 3.19 -34.82
C SER A 124 26.31 3.29 -35.60
N PHE A 125 25.24 3.72 -34.92
CA PHE A 125 23.93 4.01 -35.48
C PHE A 125 23.64 5.51 -35.40
N THR A 126 22.85 6.01 -36.35
CA THR A 126 22.28 7.36 -36.32
C THR A 126 20.77 7.24 -36.28
N ALA A 127 20.14 7.78 -35.24
CA ALA A 127 18.68 7.84 -35.16
C ALA A 127 18.16 8.93 -36.10
N HIS A 128 17.47 8.56 -37.17
CA HIS A 128 16.88 9.52 -38.10
C HIS A 128 15.53 10.03 -37.61
N TYR A 129 14.79 9.14 -36.97
CA TYR A 129 13.48 9.45 -36.43
C TYR A 129 13.26 8.68 -35.12
N VAL A 130 12.71 9.37 -34.10
CA VAL A 130 12.39 8.81 -32.79
C VAL A 130 10.90 8.93 -32.52
N HIS A 131 10.22 7.80 -32.34
CA HIS A 131 8.81 7.75 -31.91
C HIS A 131 8.69 7.26 -30.46
N SER A 132 7.68 7.76 -29.73
CA SER A 132 7.31 7.30 -28.37
C SER A 132 6.16 6.28 -28.35
N SER A 133 5.75 5.81 -29.53
CA SER A 133 4.71 4.81 -29.73
C SER A 133 4.95 4.06 -31.03
N THR A 134 4.53 2.80 -31.12
CA THR A 134 4.47 2.08 -32.38
C THR A 134 3.33 2.61 -33.25
N GLU A 135 3.53 2.68 -34.57
CA GLU A 135 2.44 2.96 -35.54
C GLU A 135 1.55 1.73 -35.80
N GLY A 136 1.76 0.63 -35.05
CA GLY A 136 1.13 -0.68 -35.25
C GLY A 136 -0.14 -0.96 -34.42
N GLU A 137 -0.45 -2.24 -34.22
CA GLU A 137 -1.59 -2.70 -33.42
C GLU A 137 -1.40 -2.37 -31.92
N LEU A 138 -2.49 -2.07 -31.20
CA LEU A 138 -2.48 -1.80 -29.75
C LEU A 138 -1.74 -2.88 -28.95
N GLU A 139 -1.76 -4.12 -29.43
CA GLU A 139 -1.10 -5.27 -28.81
C GLU A 139 0.43 -5.12 -28.78
N ASP A 140 1.04 -4.54 -29.82
CA ASP A 140 2.47 -4.31 -29.88
C ASP A 140 2.92 -3.20 -28.90
N ASP A 141 2.16 -2.09 -28.80
CA ASP A 141 2.46 -1.03 -27.82
C ASP A 141 2.41 -1.57 -26.38
N LEU A 142 1.36 -2.31 -26.03
CA LEU A 142 1.23 -2.91 -24.70
C LEU A 142 2.35 -3.93 -24.43
N ARG A 143 2.77 -4.70 -25.44
CA ARG A 143 3.90 -5.64 -25.33
C ARG A 143 5.21 -4.91 -25.04
N TYR A 144 5.54 -3.85 -25.78
CA TYR A 144 6.80 -3.13 -25.56
C TYR A 144 6.84 -2.39 -24.21
N ARG A 145 5.72 -1.82 -23.76
CA ARG A 145 5.61 -1.25 -22.41
C ARG A 145 5.78 -2.31 -21.32
N ALA A 146 5.18 -3.48 -21.50
CA ALA A 146 5.35 -4.60 -20.57
C ALA A 146 6.82 -5.06 -20.49
N THR A 147 7.50 -5.18 -21.64
CA THR A 147 8.93 -5.55 -21.67
C THR A 147 9.81 -4.49 -21.01
N ALA A 148 9.56 -3.21 -21.28
CA ALA A 148 10.29 -2.11 -20.65
C ALA A 148 10.12 -2.12 -19.12
N PHE A 149 8.89 -2.36 -18.64
CA PHE A 149 8.62 -2.50 -17.21
C PHE A 149 9.36 -3.70 -16.60
N GLN A 150 9.33 -4.86 -17.27
CA GLN A 150 10.04 -6.07 -16.81
C GLN A 150 11.56 -5.84 -16.70
N LEU A 151 12.16 -5.13 -17.65
CA LEU A 151 13.56 -4.73 -17.56
C LEU A 151 13.86 -3.85 -16.34
N GLY A 152 12.92 -2.97 -15.97
CA GLY A 152 13.02 -2.22 -14.72
C GLY A 152 13.07 -3.15 -13.52
N VAL A 153 12.11 -4.09 -13.44
CA VAL A 153 12.01 -5.08 -12.35
C VAL A 153 13.28 -5.92 -12.20
N ASP A 154 13.86 -6.36 -13.31
CA ASP A 154 15.04 -7.21 -13.33
C ASP A 154 16.30 -6.47 -12.85
N HIS A 155 16.37 -5.15 -13.07
CA HIS A 155 17.48 -4.32 -12.61
C HIS A 155 17.39 -3.88 -11.14
N VAL A 156 16.21 -3.95 -10.51
CA VAL A 156 16.07 -3.58 -9.09
C VAL A 156 16.89 -4.52 -8.20
N LEU A 157 17.75 -3.93 -7.40
CA LEU A 157 18.60 -4.65 -6.43
C LEU A 157 17.81 -5.12 -5.21
N THR A 158 18.21 -6.27 -4.67
CA THR A 158 17.69 -6.78 -3.40
C THR A 158 18.31 -6.01 -2.22
N VAL A 159 17.55 -5.91 -1.12
CA VAL A 159 18.09 -5.32 0.12
C VAL A 159 19.20 -6.25 0.63
N PRO A 160 20.41 -5.75 0.97
CA PRO A 160 21.46 -6.61 1.48
C PRO A 160 21.06 -7.33 2.78
N GLY A 161 21.57 -8.54 2.99
CA GLY A 161 21.27 -9.35 4.17
C GLY A 161 20.59 -10.68 3.85
N GLU A 162 20.11 -11.33 4.90
CA GLU A 162 19.53 -12.67 4.91
C GLU A 162 18.09 -12.61 5.45
N ASN A 163 17.33 -13.70 5.27
CA ASN A 163 15.93 -13.84 5.70
C ASN A 163 14.98 -12.82 5.04
N PRO A 164 13.66 -12.92 5.29
CA PRO A 164 12.71 -11.92 4.83
C PRO A 164 12.95 -10.55 5.46
N ILE A 165 12.49 -9.51 4.79
CA ILE A 165 12.52 -8.14 5.30
C ILE A 165 11.69 -8.07 6.60
N ARG A 166 12.24 -7.38 7.60
CA ARG A 166 11.69 -7.26 8.95
C ARG A 166 10.96 -5.95 9.18
N GLY A 167 11.26 -4.91 8.40
CA GLY A 167 10.71 -3.58 8.58
C GLY A 167 10.95 -2.72 7.35
N VAL A 168 10.00 -1.88 6.98
CA VAL A 168 10.18 -0.84 5.95
C VAL A 168 9.58 0.46 6.46
N LEU A 169 10.28 1.56 6.26
CA LEU A 169 9.79 2.90 6.55
C LEU A 169 10.27 3.89 5.49
N GLU A 170 9.61 5.03 5.41
CA GLU A 170 9.93 6.11 4.47
C GLU A 170 10.04 7.44 5.23
N LEU A 171 11.15 8.15 5.07
CA LEU A 171 11.38 9.47 5.66
C LEU A 171 12.04 10.37 4.60
N ASN A 172 11.48 11.56 4.37
CA ASN A 172 12.00 12.52 3.39
C ASN A 172 12.25 11.93 1.99
N ASN A 173 11.35 11.06 1.52
CA ASN A 173 11.44 10.29 0.26
C ASN A 173 12.59 9.27 0.21
N GLU A 174 13.28 9.01 1.33
CA GLU A 174 14.25 7.92 1.46
C GLU A 174 13.57 6.71 2.10
N VAL A 175 13.69 5.55 1.45
CA VAL A 175 13.16 4.29 1.96
C VAL A 175 14.24 3.60 2.77
N ILE A 176 13.91 3.22 4.00
CA ILE A 176 14.80 2.49 4.90
C ILE A 176 14.19 1.11 5.15
N ALA A 177 14.95 0.06 4.82
CA ALA A 177 14.58 -1.33 5.00
C ALA A 177 15.43 -1.98 6.11
N PHE A 178 14.78 -2.79 6.93
CA PHE A 178 15.40 -3.57 8.01
C PHE A 178 15.42 -5.03 7.60
N ARG A 179 16.61 -5.63 7.58
CA ARG A 179 16.82 -7.03 7.19
C ARG A 179 17.90 -7.67 8.07
N ASP A 180 17.76 -8.96 8.37
CA ASP A 180 18.76 -9.65 9.19
C ASP A 180 20.12 -9.66 8.46
N ASN A 181 21.21 -9.38 9.16
CA ASN A 181 22.56 -9.35 8.59
C ASN A 181 23.57 -9.91 9.61
N GLY A 182 23.96 -11.17 9.45
CA GLY A 182 24.79 -11.88 10.42
C GLY A 182 24.07 -12.05 11.75
N GLU A 183 24.68 -11.58 12.85
CA GLU A 183 24.17 -11.73 14.22
C GLU A 183 23.21 -10.59 14.68
N LYS A 184 22.84 -9.66 13.78
CA LYS A 184 21.96 -8.52 14.11
C LYS A 184 20.95 -8.24 13.00
N CYS A 185 19.95 -7.41 13.30
CA CYS A 185 19.17 -6.76 12.25
C CYS A 185 19.95 -5.54 11.72
N GLY A 186 20.16 -5.48 10.40
CA GLY A 186 20.78 -4.36 9.71
C GLY A 186 19.72 -3.42 9.14
N GLY A 187 20.03 -2.12 9.10
CA GLY A 187 19.25 -1.12 8.37
C GLY A 187 19.96 -0.75 7.06
N PHE A 188 19.17 -0.58 6.01
CA PHE A 188 19.64 -0.19 4.67
C PHE A 188 18.78 0.93 4.13
N ILE A 189 19.40 1.96 3.58
CA ILE A 189 18.74 3.12 3.00
C ILE A 189 18.88 3.10 1.48
N SER A 190 17.77 3.35 0.79
CA SER A 190 17.71 3.46 -0.66
C SER A 190 18.38 4.76 -1.11
N SER A 191 19.21 4.70 -2.14
CA SER A 191 19.93 5.84 -2.70
C SER A 191 19.91 5.78 -4.24
N SER A 192 20.45 6.79 -4.92
CA SER A 192 20.60 6.80 -6.38
C SER A 192 21.58 5.75 -6.92
N GLN A 193 22.17 4.91 -6.06
CA GLN A 193 23.06 3.79 -6.41
C GLN A 193 22.52 2.47 -5.84
N GLY A 194 21.23 2.42 -5.48
CA GLY A 194 20.61 1.30 -4.80
C GLY A 194 20.75 1.37 -3.28
N TRP A 195 20.82 0.19 -2.64
CA TRP A 195 20.83 0.06 -1.18
C TRP A 195 22.21 0.28 -0.56
N SER A 196 22.28 1.13 0.46
CA SER A 196 23.48 1.36 1.27
C SER A 196 23.21 1.11 2.76
N ALA A 197 24.23 0.75 3.54
CA ALA A 197 24.06 0.53 4.97
C ALA A 197 23.89 1.87 5.70
N ILE A 198 22.97 1.92 6.68
CA ILE A 198 22.77 3.10 7.53
C ILE A 198 24.01 3.40 8.39
N PRO A 199 24.22 4.66 8.82
CA PRO A 199 25.32 5.02 9.70
C PRO A 199 25.20 4.31 11.06
N ASN A 200 26.35 3.89 11.60
CA ASN A 200 26.42 3.34 12.95
C ASN A 200 26.22 4.45 13.99
N THR A 201 25.44 4.16 15.02
CA THR A 201 25.28 5.01 16.20
C THR A 201 25.76 4.28 17.45
N TYR A 202 26.21 5.05 18.44
CA TYR A 202 26.79 4.52 19.69
C TYR A 202 26.02 5.04 20.88
N LEU A 203 25.55 4.14 21.75
CA LEU A 203 24.91 4.48 23.01
C LEU A 203 26.00 4.61 24.07
N VAL A 204 26.07 5.80 24.68
CA VAL A 204 27.12 6.14 25.65
C VAL A 204 26.49 6.53 26.97
N LYS A 205 26.87 5.83 28.03
CA LYS A 205 26.50 6.18 29.40
C LYS A 205 27.48 7.19 29.95
N LEU A 206 26.95 8.27 30.51
CA LEU A 206 27.72 9.37 31.11
C LEU A 206 27.72 9.27 32.64
N LYS A 207 28.87 9.65 33.23
CA LYS A 207 29.04 9.90 34.66
C LYS A 207 29.71 11.25 34.89
N ASN A 208 29.58 11.79 36.09
CA ASN A 208 30.18 13.06 36.48
C ASN A 208 29.85 14.19 35.48
N VAL A 209 28.57 14.35 35.15
CA VAL A 209 28.13 15.45 34.27
C VAL A 209 28.31 16.77 35.04
N VAL A 210 29.10 17.68 34.47
CA VAL A 210 29.47 18.96 35.11
C VAL A 210 28.71 20.14 34.49
N LYS A 211 28.46 20.09 33.17
CA LYS A 211 27.81 21.17 32.40
C LYS A 211 26.65 20.65 31.55
N PRO A 212 25.55 20.22 32.17
CA PRO A 212 24.41 19.61 31.45
C PRO A 212 23.82 20.53 30.37
N GLU A 213 23.90 21.85 30.52
CA GLU A 213 23.42 22.87 29.57
C GLU A 213 24.11 22.83 28.20
N ASN A 214 25.34 22.30 28.13
CA ASN A 214 26.09 22.17 26.89
C ASN A 214 25.76 20.87 26.13
N LEU A 215 25.07 19.92 26.75
CA LEU A 215 24.63 18.68 26.11
C LEU A 215 23.35 18.94 25.31
N LEU A 216 23.53 19.37 24.05
CA LEU A 216 22.44 19.64 23.13
C LEU A 216 22.46 18.65 21.95
N ASN A 217 21.27 18.32 21.44
CA ASN A 217 21.14 17.57 20.20
C ASN A 217 21.77 18.38 19.05
N GLY A 218 22.59 17.73 18.24
CA GLY A 218 23.36 18.35 17.15
C GLY A 218 24.68 18.99 17.55
N ALA A 219 25.04 18.99 18.85
CA ALA A 219 26.33 19.53 19.27
C ALA A 219 27.50 18.64 18.81
N GLU A 220 28.58 19.28 18.35
CA GLU A 220 29.84 18.59 18.05
C GLU A 220 30.57 18.25 19.35
N PHE A 221 31.02 17.00 19.45
CA PHE A 221 31.81 16.53 20.58
C PHE A 221 33.22 16.15 20.16
N ILE A 222 34.14 16.26 21.12
CA ILE A 222 35.51 15.78 21.02
C ILE A 222 35.76 14.90 22.26
N SER A 223 36.25 13.68 22.04
CA SER A 223 36.69 12.81 23.12
C SER A 223 37.96 12.09 22.68
N ALA A 224 39.09 12.40 23.32
CA ALA A 224 40.42 12.00 22.87
C ALA A 224 40.64 12.34 21.39
N SER A 225 40.78 11.34 20.51
CA SER A 225 40.95 11.52 19.06
C SER A 225 39.65 11.46 18.25
N SER A 226 38.52 11.05 18.87
CA SER A 226 37.23 10.94 18.19
C SER A 226 36.52 12.29 18.14
N ARG A 227 36.03 12.66 16.94
CA ARG A 227 35.16 13.82 16.71
C ARG A 227 33.86 13.36 16.07
N GLY A 228 32.74 13.90 16.52
CA GLY A 228 31.43 13.52 16.00
C GLY A 228 30.31 14.43 16.47
N ILE A 229 29.07 14.00 16.27
CA ILE A 229 27.86 14.73 16.59
C ILE A 229 27.06 13.95 17.64
N ILE A 230 26.46 14.68 18.58
CA ILE A 230 25.49 14.15 19.54
C ILE A 230 24.11 14.11 18.88
N HIS A 231 23.54 12.93 18.69
CA HIS A 231 22.20 12.79 18.11
C HIS A 231 21.10 13.00 19.15
N SER A 232 21.23 12.40 20.34
CA SER A 232 20.23 12.48 21.40
C SER A 232 20.90 12.57 22.76
N VAL A 233 20.27 13.33 23.66
CA VAL A 233 20.67 13.47 25.07
C VAL A 233 19.48 13.15 25.97
N THR A 234 19.69 12.22 26.90
CA THR A 234 18.74 11.88 27.97
C THR A 234 19.48 11.92 29.30
N LEU A 235 19.23 12.95 30.10
CA LEU A 235 19.80 13.08 31.44
C LEU A 235 18.86 12.50 32.50
N ALA A 236 19.44 11.96 33.57
CA ALA A 236 18.69 11.60 34.76
C ALA A 236 18.16 12.87 35.45
N PRO A 237 17.11 12.77 36.29
CA PRO A 237 16.51 13.95 36.94
C PRO A 237 17.48 14.74 37.84
N ASP A 238 18.54 14.09 38.32
CA ASP A 238 19.61 14.72 39.12
C ASP A 238 20.65 15.46 38.25
N ASN A 239 20.59 15.32 36.92
CA ASN A 239 21.54 15.84 35.94
C ASN A 239 23.01 15.40 36.17
N LEU A 240 23.27 14.38 36.99
CA LEU A 240 24.65 13.91 37.28
C LEU A 240 25.06 12.72 36.41
N SER A 241 24.07 12.03 35.83
CA SER A 241 24.24 10.89 34.95
C SER A 241 23.24 10.94 33.79
N GLY A 242 23.48 10.16 32.74
CA GLY A 242 22.58 10.10 31.60
C GLY A 242 23.10 9.23 30.47
N TYR A 243 22.34 9.20 29.38
CA TYR A 243 22.68 8.52 28.14
C TYR A 243 22.74 9.53 27.00
N VAL A 244 23.76 9.40 26.16
CA VAL A 244 23.88 10.15 24.91
C VAL A 244 24.08 9.19 23.75
N VAL A 245 23.53 9.54 22.59
CA VAL A 245 23.72 8.78 21.36
C VAL A 245 24.67 9.56 20.46
N LEU A 246 25.82 8.96 20.14
CA LEU A 246 26.90 9.58 19.39
C LEU A 246 27.03 9.00 17.98
N SER A 247 27.55 9.79 17.06
CA SER A 247 27.85 9.38 15.68
C SER A 247 29.14 8.57 15.52
N GLN A 248 29.99 8.53 16.55
CA GLN A 248 31.30 7.87 16.51
C GLN A 248 31.59 7.16 17.85
N SER A 249 32.39 6.09 17.78
CA SER A 249 32.82 5.37 18.97
C SER A 249 33.76 6.22 19.83
N VAL A 250 33.63 6.08 21.14
CA VAL A 250 34.45 6.77 22.14
C VAL A 250 35.02 5.79 23.15
N ILE A 251 36.12 6.17 23.79
CA ILE A 251 36.85 5.33 24.74
C ILE A 251 36.36 5.62 26.16
N GLU A 252 36.19 4.57 26.96
CA GLU A 252 35.78 4.67 28.37
C GLU A 252 36.75 5.51 29.21
N ASN A 253 36.21 6.18 30.24
CA ASN A 253 36.91 7.05 31.17
C ASN A 253 37.62 8.27 30.55
N GLN A 254 37.34 8.60 29.28
CA GLN A 254 37.79 9.84 28.66
C GLN A 254 36.79 10.98 28.89
N PRO A 255 37.26 12.25 28.92
CA PRO A 255 36.38 13.41 29.01
C PRO A 255 35.65 13.63 27.67
N LEU A 256 34.34 13.85 27.75
CA LEU A 256 33.55 14.32 26.62
C LEU A 256 33.58 15.85 26.61
N GLN A 257 34.18 16.44 25.58
CA GLN A 257 34.34 17.88 25.44
C GLN A 257 33.42 18.46 24.37
N ILE A 258 32.82 19.61 24.66
CA ILE A 258 32.01 20.40 23.74
C ILE A 258 32.52 21.83 23.80
N LYS A 259 32.81 22.44 22.64
CA LYS A 259 33.40 23.80 22.56
C LYS A 259 34.69 23.97 23.39
N GLY A 260 35.47 22.90 23.57
CA GLY A 260 36.74 22.90 24.33
C GLY A 260 36.59 22.76 25.84
N GLU A 261 35.37 22.59 26.37
CA GLU A 261 35.13 22.39 27.80
C GLU A 261 34.72 20.94 28.09
N THR A 262 35.21 20.36 29.19
CA THR A 262 34.77 19.04 29.66
C THR A 262 33.35 19.12 30.21
N VAL A 263 32.43 18.39 29.57
CA VAL A 263 31.01 18.40 29.92
C VAL A 263 30.62 17.19 30.76
N ALA A 264 31.19 16.01 30.48
CA ALA A 264 30.96 14.77 31.22
C ALA A 264 32.15 13.80 31.08
N THR A 265 32.16 12.73 31.86
CA THR A 265 33.09 11.59 31.68
C THR A 265 32.33 10.40 31.10
N ILE A 266 32.95 9.72 30.14
CA ILE A 266 32.39 8.50 29.55
C ILE A 266 32.50 7.34 30.55
N ASP A 267 31.38 6.71 30.87
CA ASP A 267 31.35 5.51 31.70
C ASP A 267 31.47 4.25 30.84
N HIS A 268 30.58 4.11 29.85
CA HIS A 268 30.52 2.96 28.95
C HIS A 268 30.08 3.40 27.55
N CYS A 269 30.60 2.77 26.50
CA CYS A 269 30.25 3.04 25.11
C CYS A 269 30.00 1.74 24.37
N GLU A 270 28.81 1.59 23.80
CA GLU A 270 28.43 0.42 23.00
C GLU A 270 27.84 0.82 21.64
N LEU A 271 28.06 -0.03 20.64
CA LEU A 271 27.40 0.11 19.34
C LEU A 271 25.92 -0.24 19.48
N VAL A 272 25.03 0.59 18.93
CA VAL A 272 23.59 0.29 18.88
C VAL A 272 23.36 -0.95 18.00
N LYS A 273 22.87 -2.03 18.61
CA LYS A 273 22.56 -3.30 17.95
C LYS A 273 21.06 -3.56 18.00
N LEU A 274 20.49 -3.83 16.83
CA LEU A 274 19.09 -4.23 16.67
C LEU A 274 18.96 -5.75 16.77
N SER A 275 17.97 -6.23 17.52
CA SER A 275 17.69 -7.66 17.67
C SER A 275 17.39 -8.35 16.33
N LYS A 276 17.97 -9.54 16.11
CA LYS A 276 17.79 -10.35 14.91
C LYS A 276 16.45 -11.09 14.94
N GLY A 277 15.81 -11.26 13.79
CA GLY A 277 14.68 -12.19 13.62
C GLY A 277 13.30 -11.66 13.99
N LEU A 278 13.22 -10.45 14.56
CA LEU A 278 11.97 -9.81 14.97
C LEU A 278 11.48 -8.81 13.91
N SER A 279 10.16 -8.67 13.80
CA SER A 279 9.52 -7.75 12.84
C SER A 279 9.25 -6.40 13.50
N TRP A 280 9.50 -5.31 12.76
CA TRP A 280 9.34 -3.94 13.23
C TRP A 280 7.98 -3.37 12.82
N HIS A 281 7.32 -2.74 13.79
CA HIS A 281 6.13 -1.92 13.58
C HIS A 281 6.51 -0.45 13.77
N PHE A 282 6.13 0.40 12.82
CA PHE A 282 6.50 1.81 12.82
C PHE A 282 5.29 2.74 12.96
N ILE A 283 5.48 3.84 13.68
CA ILE A 283 4.56 4.97 13.73
C ILE A 283 5.32 6.25 13.35
N TYR A 284 4.62 7.24 12.81
CA TYR A 284 5.20 8.52 12.43
C TYR A 284 4.61 9.64 13.28
N HIS A 285 5.47 10.45 13.90
CA HIS A 285 5.00 11.57 14.69
C HIS A 285 6.10 12.64 14.84
N ASN A 286 5.67 13.88 15.05
CA ASN A 286 6.57 14.98 15.35
C ASN A 286 6.41 15.39 16.83
N PHE A 287 7.23 14.79 17.70
CA PHE A 287 7.18 15.09 19.14
C PHE A 287 7.84 16.42 19.51
N TYR A 288 8.90 16.80 18.79
CA TYR A 288 9.73 17.97 19.12
C TYR A 288 9.17 19.29 18.56
N GLY A 289 8.19 19.22 17.65
CA GLY A 289 7.46 20.38 17.11
C GLY A 289 8.20 21.22 16.06
N GLY A 290 9.40 20.82 15.64
CA GLY A 290 10.15 21.46 14.55
C GLY A 290 9.73 20.95 13.17
N ALA A 291 10.01 21.72 12.11
CA ALA A 291 9.69 21.30 10.73
C ALA A 291 10.44 20.02 10.32
N ASP A 292 11.70 19.88 10.76
CA ASP A 292 12.59 18.76 10.41
C ASP A 292 12.61 17.64 11.47
N THR A 293 11.64 17.65 12.39
CA THR A 293 11.57 16.68 13.50
C THR A 293 10.44 15.67 13.35
N PHE A 294 9.93 15.51 12.12
CA PHE A 294 9.03 14.43 11.76
C PHE A 294 9.82 13.12 11.62
N TYR A 295 9.75 12.26 12.64
CA TYR A 295 10.53 11.04 12.73
C TYR A 295 9.65 9.80 12.76
N ALA A 296 10.25 8.65 12.46
CA ALA A 296 9.62 7.35 12.61
C ALA A 296 10.04 6.71 13.94
N TYR A 297 9.12 6.04 14.61
CA TYR A 297 9.35 5.31 15.84
C TYR A 297 9.01 3.85 15.62
N GLY A 298 9.93 2.95 15.94
CA GLY A 298 9.82 1.51 15.68
C GLY A 298 9.79 0.69 16.95
N CYS A 299 9.00 -0.40 16.95
CA CYS A 299 8.96 -1.39 18.01
C CYS A 299 9.02 -2.81 17.41
N ASN A 300 9.87 -3.68 17.97
CA ASN A 300 10.04 -5.05 17.46
C ASN A 300 9.67 -6.15 18.48
N GLY A 301 9.11 -5.81 19.64
CA GLY A 301 8.85 -6.80 20.71
C GLY A 301 9.90 -6.81 21.82
N GLU A 302 11.09 -6.25 21.59
CA GLU A 302 12.20 -6.22 22.56
C GLU A 302 12.74 -4.80 22.79
N GLN A 303 12.76 -3.98 21.75
CA GLN A 303 13.39 -2.68 21.70
C GLN A 303 12.47 -1.65 21.04
N ILE A 304 12.61 -0.39 21.47
CA ILE A 304 12.02 0.78 20.79
C ILE A 304 13.13 1.63 20.21
N ILE A 305 12.94 2.11 18.99
CA ILE A 305 13.89 2.98 18.29
C ILE A 305 13.20 4.23 17.74
N GLU A 306 13.92 5.35 17.73
CA GLU A 306 13.62 6.53 16.92
C GLU A 306 14.53 6.49 15.69
N VAL A 307 13.95 6.54 14.50
CA VAL A 307 14.66 6.60 13.22
C VAL A 307 14.49 8.00 12.65
N ARG A 308 15.62 8.62 12.33
CA ARG A 308 15.70 9.97 11.77
C ARG A 308 16.05 9.93 10.28
N PRO A 309 15.87 11.05 9.55
CA PRO A 309 16.39 11.18 8.19
C PRO A 309 17.88 10.81 8.09
N ASN A 310 18.31 10.30 6.93
CA ASN A 310 19.62 9.69 6.71
C ASN A 310 19.87 8.35 7.44
N GLY A 311 18.84 7.74 8.04
CA GLY A 311 18.94 6.41 8.67
C GLY A 311 19.60 6.40 10.04
N VAL A 312 19.75 7.53 10.72
CA VAL A 312 20.28 7.59 12.09
C VAL A 312 19.29 6.94 13.05
N ILE A 313 19.77 5.96 13.83
CA ILE A 313 18.97 5.24 14.82
C ILE A 313 19.32 5.68 16.24
N VAL A 314 18.31 6.07 17.00
CA VAL A 314 18.40 6.44 18.41
C VAL A 314 17.57 5.44 19.23
N PRO A 315 18.18 4.59 20.08
CA PRO A 315 17.42 3.69 20.94
C PRO A 315 16.64 4.47 22.01
N ILE A 316 15.40 4.05 22.27
CA ILE A 316 14.56 4.59 23.33
C ILE A 316 14.58 3.62 24.50
N LEU A 317 15.18 4.05 25.61
CA LEU A 317 15.24 3.26 26.84
C LEU A 317 13.92 3.43 27.61
N VAL A 318 13.24 2.31 27.79
CA VAL A 318 11.99 2.21 28.55
C VAL A 318 12.21 1.52 29.90
N ASN A 319 11.30 1.75 30.85
CA ASN A 319 11.42 1.21 32.22
C ASN A 319 11.03 -0.27 32.34
N SER A 320 10.45 -0.86 31.30
CA SER A 320 9.93 -2.23 31.29
C SER A 320 10.43 -2.97 30.07
N ASN A 321 10.65 -4.27 30.22
CA ASN A 321 11.18 -5.12 29.16
C ASN A 321 10.07 -5.56 28.19
N ASN A 322 10.47 -5.90 26.96
CA ASN A 322 9.62 -6.48 25.92
C ASN A 322 8.43 -5.59 25.49
N PRO A 323 8.66 -4.35 25.02
CA PRO A 323 7.60 -3.51 24.46
C PRO A 323 6.94 -4.20 23.26
N GLN A 324 5.60 -4.24 23.20
CA GLN A 324 4.86 -4.94 22.15
C GLN A 324 4.33 -3.98 21.07
N TYR A 325 3.56 -2.97 21.47
CA TYR A 325 2.92 -2.00 20.57
C TYR A 325 3.27 -0.58 21.00
N ILE A 326 3.33 0.33 20.03
CA ILE A 326 3.58 1.75 20.28
C ILE A 326 2.51 2.60 19.61
N CYS A 327 2.21 3.76 20.20
CA CYS A 327 1.26 4.72 19.65
C CYS A 327 1.62 6.14 20.08
N ALA A 328 1.45 7.11 19.19
CA ALA A 328 1.55 8.52 19.54
C ALA A 328 0.16 9.04 19.93
N HIS A 329 0.02 9.57 21.15
CA HIS A 329 -1.23 10.14 21.62
C HIS A 329 -0.98 11.37 22.48
N ARG A 330 -1.66 12.49 22.18
CA ARG A 330 -1.52 13.77 22.90
C ARG A 330 -0.05 14.20 23.09
N ASN A 331 0.78 14.01 22.05
CA ASN A 331 2.22 14.28 22.09
C ASN A 331 3.01 13.45 23.13
N HIS A 332 2.47 12.31 23.58
CA HIS A 332 3.18 11.31 24.36
C HIS A 332 3.41 10.06 23.51
N LEU A 333 4.58 9.45 23.65
CA LEU A 333 4.85 8.13 23.10
C LEU A 333 4.35 7.08 24.10
N PHE A 334 3.30 6.34 23.72
CA PHE A 334 2.80 5.21 24.49
C PHE A 334 3.47 3.92 24.02
N ALA A 335 3.75 3.03 24.97
CA ALA A 335 4.21 1.66 24.71
C ALA A 335 3.45 0.68 25.60
N SER A 336 3.04 -0.45 25.02
CA SER A 336 2.45 -1.56 25.77
C SER A 336 3.50 -2.60 26.16
N PHE A 337 3.28 -3.25 27.29
CA PHE A 337 4.11 -4.33 27.81
C PHE A 337 3.24 -5.54 28.18
N PRO A 338 3.84 -6.76 28.22
CA PRO A 338 3.14 -7.98 28.55
C PRO A 338 2.39 -7.90 29.88
N GLY A 339 1.25 -8.59 29.98
CA GLY A 339 0.40 -8.58 31.18
C GLY A 339 -0.55 -7.37 31.23
N GLY A 340 -0.74 -6.68 30.10
CA GLY A 340 -1.71 -5.59 29.99
C GLY A 340 -1.26 -4.29 30.61
N GLN A 341 0.03 -4.00 30.58
CA GLN A 341 0.58 -2.75 31.10
C GLN A 341 0.78 -1.76 29.96
N LEU A 342 0.39 -0.50 30.17
CA LEU A 342 0.55 0.58 29.20
C LEU A 342 1.32 1.72 29.87
N GLY A 343 2.47 2.09 29.32
CA GLY A 343 3.25 3.22 29.83
C GLY A 343 3.37 4.35 28.80
N HIS A 344 3.70 5.56 29.26
CA HIS A 344 3.96 6.69 28.37
C HIS A 344 5.23 7.47 28.72
N ALA A 345 5.89 7.99 27.68
CA ALA A 345 6.98 8.94 27.79
C ALA A 345 6.50 10.31 28.28
N LEU A 346 7.43 11.23 28.55
CA LEU A 346 7.10 12.63 28.81
C LEU A 346 6.54 13.33 27.56
N VAL A 347 5.67 14.34 27.76
CA VAL A 347 5.13 15.18 26.67
C VAL A 347 6.26 15.75 25.81
N GLY A 348 6.20 15.50 24.50
CA GLY A 348 7.16 16.04 23.51
C GLY A 348 8.59 15.52 23.64
N ARG A 349 8.85 14.56 24.53
CA ARG A 349 10.17 13.97 24.76
C ARG A 349 10.07 12.44 24.79
N PRO A 350 10.05 11.78 23.61
CA PRO A 350 9.83 10.33 23.51
C PRO A 350 10.95 9.51 24.17
N ASN A 351 12.15 10.09 24.30
CA ASN A 351 13.33 9.42 24.86
C ASN A 351 13.42 9.52 26.40
N GLN A 352 12.43 10.15 27.05
CA GLN A 352 12.40 10.36 28.51
C GLN A 352 11.24 9.60 29.15
N TRP A 353 11.58 8.49 29.82
CA TRP A 353 10.65 7.64 30.56
C TRP A 353 10.94 7.73 32.06
N SER A 354 10.59 8.85 32.69
CA SER A 354 10.87 9.08 34.11
C SER A 354 9.59 9.33 34.89
N VAL A 355 9.31 8.46 35.87
CA VAL A 355 8.13 8.58 36.74
C VAL A 355 8.14 9.90 37.50
N LEU A 356 9.33 10.37 37.91
CA LEU A 356 9.47 11.64 38.61
C LEU A 356 9.07 12.83 37.72
N LEU A 357 9.41 12.78 36.43
CA LEU A 357 9.11 13.85 35.46
C LEU A 357 7.70 13.76 34.88
N GLY A 358 6.96 12.68 35.17
CA GLY A 358 5.53 12.55 34.82
C GLY A 358 5.18 11.40 33.90
N SER A 359 6.08 10.45 33.63
CA SER A 359 5.71 9.17 33.01
C SER A 359 4.89 8.31 33.97
N GLU A 360 3.79 7.74 33.48
CA GLU A 360 2.96 6.82 34.27
C GLU A 360 2.84 5.46 33.56
N GLN A 361 2.48 4.44 34.32
CA GLN A 361 2.16 3.11 33.84
C GLN A 361 0.78 2.69 34.35
N LEU A 362 -0.12 2.37 33.43
CA LEU A 362 -1.51 1.98 33.67
C LEU A 362 -1.67 0.47 33.47
N GLY A 363 -2.45 -0.17 34.33
CA GLY A 363 -2.79 -1.59 34.21
C GLY A 363 -4.20 -1.79 33.66
N LEU A 364 -4.33 -2.56 32.58
CA LEU A 364 -5.63 -2.96 32.02
C LEU A 364 -6.12 -4.32 32.50
N GLY A 365 -5.22 -5.19 32.97
CA GLY A 365 -5.54 -6.54 33.44
C GLY A 365 -5.92 -7.54 32.34
N ASP A 366 -5.64 -7.23 31.07
CA ASP A 366 -5.78 -8.12 29.92
C ASP A 366 -4.70 -7.80 28.88
N GLU A 367 -4.30 -8.77 28.06
CA GLU A 367 -3.22 -8.59 27.11
C GLU A 367 -3.62 -7.58 26.02
N ILE A 368 -2.79 -6.55 25.84
CA ILE A 368 -3.00 -5.52 24.81
C ILE A 368 -2.67 -6.12 23.45
N THR A 369 -3.53 -5.88 22.46
CA THR A 369 -3.41 -6.40 21.09
C THR A 369 -3.31 -5.30 20.03
N ALA A 370 -3.75 -4.09 20.35
CA ALA A 370 -3.65 -2.93 19.46
C ALA A 370 -3.77 -1.61 20.21
N LEU A 371 -3.14 -0.55 19.69
CA LEU A 371 -3.25 0.82 20.18
C LEU A 371 -3.57 1.75 19.00
N SER A 372 -4.58 2.60 19.12
CA SER A 372 -4.89 3.59 18.09
C SER A 372 -5.44 4.88 18.68
N SER A 373 -4.80 6.00 18.37
CA SER A 373 -5.29 7.32 18.73
C SER A 373 -6.36 7.76 17.73
N THR A 374 -7.52 8.18 18.23
CA THR A 374 -8.66 8.57 17.38
C THR A 374 -8.89 10.08 17.34
N VAL A 375 -9.52 10.55 16.26
CA VAL A 375 -10.03 11.91 16.13
C VAL A 375 -11.15 12.08 17.17
N GLY A 376 -10.96 12.99 18.13
CA GLY A 376 -11.76 13.06 19.37
C GLY A 376 -10.90 12.98 20.63
N GLY A 377 -9.62 12.62 20.49
CA GLY A 377 -8.65 12.72 21.58
C GLY A 377 -8.79 11.62 22.62
N VAL A 378 -9.25 10.45 22.18
CA VAL A 378 -9.33 9.20 22.95
C VAL A 378 -8.35 8.18 22.35
N LEU A 379 -7.56 7.55 23.20
CA LEU A 379 -6.72 6.42 22.81
C LEU A 379 -7.52 5.12 22.97
N ILE A 380 -7.80 4.45 21.86
CA ILE A 380 -8.40 3.12 21.86
C ILE A 380 -7.31 2.09 22.16
N ILE A 381 -7.57 1.28 23.18
CA ILE A 381 -6.72 0.18 23.61
C ILE A 381 -7.50 -1.11 23.35
N GLY A 382 -7.09 -1.84 22.31
CA GLY A 382 -7.58 -3.17 22.04
C GLY A 382 -6.90 -4.18 22.96
N CYS A 383 -7.69 -5.01 23.63
CA CYS A 383 -7.21 -6.15 24.39
C CYS A 383 -7.74 -7.46 23.78
N ARG A 384 -7.23 -8.59 24.27
CA ARG A 384 -7.64 -9.92 23.81
C ARG A 384 -9.13 -10.21 24.05
N ASN A 385 -9.69 -9.72 25.15
CA ASN A 385 -11.06 -9.99 25.56
C ASN A 385 -11.93 -8.73 25.72
N LYS A 386 -11.34 -7.54 25.68
CA LYS A 386 -12.06 -6.27 25.84
C LYS A 386 -11.47 -5.13 25.01
N ILE A 387 -12.17 -4.01 24.95
CA ILE A 387 -11.71 -2.74 24.42
C ILE A 387 -11.82 -1.71 25.53
N ALA A 388 -10.75 -0.94 25.75
CA ALA A 388 -10.74 0.18 26.67
C ALA A 388 -10.46 1.48 25.91
N GLY A 389 -11.00 2.59 26.42
CA GLY A 389 -10.70 3.93 25.97
C GLY A 389 -9.97 4.68 27.08
N LEU A 390 -8.82 5.28 26.76
CA LEU A 390 -8.12 6.20 27.64
C LEU A 390 -8.48 7.63 27.24
N TYR A 391 -9.06 8.35 28.21
CA TYR A 391 -9.49 9.74 28.10
C TYR A 391 -8.56 10.62 28.94
N GLY A 392 -8.25 11.81 28.46
CA GLY A 392 -7.38 12.74 29.16
C GLY A 392 -6.43 13.46 28.22
N SER A 393 -5.54 14.24 28.80
CA SER A 393 -4.54 15.05 28.12
C SER A 393 -3.15 14.94 28.75
N GLY A 394 -3.03 14.45 29.98
CA GLY A 394 -1.77 14.27 30.69
C GLY A 394 -1.92 13.52 32.01
N ARG A 395 -0.84 13.48 32.79
CA ARG A 395 -0.71 12.70 34.03
C ARG A 395 -1.87 12.89 35.01
N ASP A 396 -2.35 14.11 35.18
CA ASP A 396 -3.31 14.43 36.24
C ASP A 396 -4.77 14.10 35.86
N ASP A 397 -5.06 13.79 34.59
CA ASP A 397 -6.42 13.63 34.06
C ASP A 397 -6.67 12.34 33.28
N TRP A 398 -5.72 11.39 33.29
CA TRP A 398 -5.92 10.10 32.64
C TRP A 398 -7.02 9.28 33.30
N VAL A 399 -8.07 9.00 32.54
CA VAL A 399 -9.20 8.14 32.96
C VAL A 399 -9.37 7.00 31.97
N LEU A 400 -9.16 5.78 32.46
CA LEU A 400 -9.39 4.55 31.69
C LEU A 400 -10.85 4.10 31.86
N LYS A 401 -11.55 3.87 30.76
CA LYS A 401 -12.91 3.31 30.76
C LYS A 401 -12.97 2.07 29.88
N GLU A 402 -13.64 1.03 30.36
CA GLU A 402 -13.99 -0.11 29.51
C GLU A 402 -15.11 0.31 28.56
N VAL A 403 -14.90 0.08 27.28
CA VAL A 403 -15.81 0.42 26.19
C VAL A 403 -16.66 -0.78 25.81
N SER A 404 -16.05 -1.96 25.78
CA SER A 404 -16.74 -3.20 25.43
C SER A 404 -15.97 -4.41 25.96
N SER A 405 -16.69 -5.47 26.28
CA SER A 405 -16.14 -6.77 26.67
C SER A 405 -15.94 -7.71 25.48
N ILE A 406 -15.70 -7.16 24.28
CA ILE A 406 -15.32 -7.89 23.07
C ILE A 406 -13.90 -7.49 22.71
N GLY A 407 -13.01 -8.46 22.54
CA GLY A 407 -11.61 -8.21 22.20
C GLY A 407 -11.31 -8.05 20.72
N ILE A 408 -10.11 -7.56 20.44
CA ILE A 408 -9.59 -7.27 19.10
C ILE A 408 -8.47 -8.25 18.74
N VAL A 409 -8.46 -8.69 17.48
CA VAL A 409 -7.35 -9.45 16.90
C VAL A 409 -6.15 -8.53 16.67
N PRO A 410 -4.93 -8.92 17.10
CA PRO A 410 -3.71 -8.17 16.83
C PRO A 410 -3.53 -7.79 15.35
N GLU A 411 -2.92 -6.64 15.07
CA GLU A 411 -2.64 -6.15 13.69
C GLU A 411 -3.88 -5.88 12.81
N THR A 412 -5.09 -5.86 13.39
CA THR A 412 -6.33 -5.62 12.61
C THR A 412 -7.02 -4.29 12.87
N LEU A 413 -6.63 -3.57 13.92
CA LEU A 413 -7.20 -2.26 14.23
C LEU A 413 -6.62 -1.21 13.29
N GLN A 414 -7.47 -0.64 12.45
CA GLN A 414 -7.11 0.43 11.52
C GLN A 414 -8.09 1.58 11.62
N THR A 415 -7.56 2.80 11.51
CA THR A 415 -8.35 4.03 11.59
C THR A 415 -8.26 4.75 10.26
N THR A 416 -9.39 4.90 9.59
CA THR A 416 -9.54 5.78 8.42
C THR A 416 -10.48 6.92 8.79
N PHE A 417 -11.77 6.81 8.43
CA PHE A 417 -12.82 7.72 8.91
C PHE A 417 -13.37 7.27 10.28
N VAL A 418 -13.49 5.96 10.47
CA VAL A 418 -13.91 5.33 11.73
C VAL A 418 -12.93 4.19 12.05
N PRO A 419 -12.60 3.96 13.33
CA PRO A 419 -11.82 2.80 13.74
C PRO A 419 -12.55 1.50 13.42
N LEU A 420 -11.88 0.61 12.72
CA LEU A 420 -12.36 -0.72 12.31
C LEU A 420 -11.35 -1.76 12.78
N ALA A 421 -11.86 -2.87 13.32
CA ALA A 421 -11.03 -3.97 13.79
C ALA A 421 -11.72 -5.31 13.54
N ILE A 422 -10.95 -6.40 13.53
CA ILE A 422 -11.53 -7.75 13.55
C ILE A 422 -11.71 -8.16 15.00
N SER A 423 -12.95 -8.42 15.38
CA SER A 423 -13.33 -8.91 16.69
C SER A 423 -13.69 -10.40 16.64
N LYS A 424 -14.20 -10.96 17.74
CA LYS A 424 -14.72 -12.33 17.76
C LYS A 424 -15.94 -12.53 16.84
N ASN A 425 -16.69 -11.46 16.55
CA ASN A 425 -17.91 -11.52 15.74
C ASN A 425 -17.67 -11.15 14.26
N GLY A 426 -16.43 -10.89 13.88
CA GLY A 426 -16.07 -10.47 12.52
C GLY A 426 -15.56 -9.03 12.48
N ILE A 427 -15.69 -8.37 11.32
CA ILE A 427 -15.24 -6.99 11.14
C ILE A 427 -16.20 -6.08 11.90
N THR A 428 -15.68 -5.31 12.86
CA THR A 428 -16.45 -4.49 13.78
C THR A 428 -15.98 -3.05 13.71
N ARG A 429 -16.94 -2.14 13.58
CA ARG A 429 -16.73 -0.70 13.63
C ARG A 429 -16.85 -0.22 15.07
N ILE A 430 -15.96 0.68 15.49
CA ILE A 430 -15.94 1.27 16.84
C ILE A 430 -16.34 2.75 16.70
N ASP A 431 -17.63 3.03 16.87
CA ASP A 431 -18.18 4.39 16.72
C ASP A 431 -18.16 5.15 18.03
N GLN A 432 -17.80 6.44 18.01
CA GLN A 432 -18.07 7.32 19.15
C GLN A 432 -19.55 7.71 19.15
N THR A 433 -20.18 7.70 20.33
CA THR A 433 -21.58 8.13 20.52
C THR A 433 -21.62 9.58 20.98
N GLU A 434 -22.47 10.38 20.33
CA GLU A 434 -22.66 11.80 20.68
C GLU A 434 -23.33 11.99 22.05
N GLN A 435 -24.04 10.98 22.57
CA GLN A 435 -24.89 11.18 23.75
C GLN A 435 -24.12 11.22 25.08
N PHE A 436 -22.97 10.56 25.23
CA PHE A 436 -22.19 10.60 26.48
C PHE A 436 -20.68 10.36 26.32
N GLY A 437 -20.12 10.49 25.10
CA GLY A 437 -18.70 10.20 24.85
C GLY A 437 -18.33 8.73 25.06
N ASP A 438 -19.30 7.83 24.91
CA ASP A 438 -19.13 6.38 24.97
C ASP A 438 -18.97 5.80 23.56
N PHE A 439 -18.50 4.57 23.36
CA PHE A 439 -18.46 3.96 22.02
C PHE A 439 -19.53 2.89 21.82
N ARG A 440 -19.98 2.76 20.57
CA ARG A 440 -20.86 1.70 20.11
C ARG A 440 -20.11 0.80 19.13
N LEU A 441 -20.15 -0.50 19.37
CA LEU A 441 -19.71 -1.48 18.40
C LEU A 441 -20.84 -1.80 17.43
N SER A 442 -20.53 -1.73 16.13
CA SER A 442 -21.46 -2.08 15.07
C SER A 442 -20.79 -3.05 14.10
N GLU A 443 -21.45 -4.18 13.80
CA GLU A 443 -20.98 -5.07 12.74
C GLU A 443 -21.19 -4.41 11.38
N VAL A 444 -20.23 -4.62 10.47
CA VAL A 444 -20.34 -4.11 9.10
C VAL A 444 -21.17 -5.05 8.24
N ASP A 445 -21.89 -4.50 7.26
CA ASP A 445 -22.69 -5.27 6.30
C ASP A 445 -21.83 -6.27 5.50
N ALA A 446 -20.53 -5.99 5.32
CA ALA A 446 -19.58 -6.92 4.71
C ALA A 446 -19.51 -8.27 5.43
N ASN A 447 -19.71 -8.35 6.75
CA ASN A 447 -19.71 -9.63 7.47
C ASN A 447 -20.82 -10.54 6.93
N ARG A 448 -22.02 -9.98 6.81
CA ARG A 448 -23.20 -10.69 6.29
C ARG A 448 -23.03 -11.00 4.81
N LYS A 449 -22.65 -10.02 3.98
CA LYS A 449 -22.54 -10.17 2.52
C LYS A 449 -21.46 -11.14 2.08
N LEU A 450 -20.31 -11.15 2.75
CA LEU A 450 -19.20 -12.04 2.43
C LEU A 450 -19.30 -13.41 3.12
N GLY A 451 -20.15 -13.54 4.15
CA GLY A 451 -20.10 -14.69 5.06
C GLY A 451 -18.75 -14.74 5.78
N PHE A 452 -18.32 -13.61 6.34
CA PHE A 452 -16.99 -13.47 6.92
C PHE A 452 -16.82 -14.40 8.13
N ASP A 453 -15.80 -15.25 8.09
CA ASP A 453 -15.37 -16.05 9.24
C ASP A 453 -13.87 -15.85 9.48
N LYS A 454 -13.55 -15.36 10.68
CA LYS A 454 -12.19 -15.10 11.15
C LYS A 454 -11.27 -16.32 10.95
N GLN A 455 -11.74 -17.55 11.19
CA GLN A 455 -10.89 -18.74 11.05
C GLN A 455 -10.52 -19.02 9.59
N HIS A 456 -11.47 -18.87 8.67
CA HIS A 456 -11.26 -19.09 7.26
C HIS A 456 -10.42 -17.99 6.60
N TYR A 457 -10.59 -16.73 7.02
CA TYR A 457 -9.88 -15.61 6.41
C TYR A 457 -8.49 -15.37 7.01
N ASN A 458 -8.22 -15.74 8.27
CA ASN A 458 -6.88 -15.71 8.88
C ASN A 458 -6.04 -14.47 8.52
N ILE A 459 -6.60 -13.28 8.82
CA ILE A 459 -5.97 -11.99 8.48
C ILE A 459 -4.71 -11.80 9.32
N THR A 460 -3.60 -11.48 8.65
CA THR A 460 -2.28 -11.27 9.26
C THR A 460 -1.83 -9.83 9.22
N TYR A 461 -2.13 -9.10 8.15
CA TYR A 461 -1.74 -7.69 7.99
C TYR A 461 -2.93 -6.85 7.57
N THR A 462 -2.81 -5.53 7.79
CA THR A 462 -3.77 -4.55 7.33
C THR A 462 -3.10 -3.29 6.79
N SER A 463 -3.77 -2.58 5.89
CA SER A 463 -3.34 -1.27 5.41
C SER A 463 -4.56 -0.39 5.09
N THR A 464 -4.34 0.91 5.02
CA THR A 464 -5.40 1.89 4.71
C THR A 464 -5.06 2.71 3.48
N LYS A 465 -6.09 3.09 2.72
CA LYS A 465 -6.01 4.05 1.61
C LYS A 465 -6.98 5.19 1.90
N PRO A 466 -6.53 6.23 2.63
CA PRO A 466 -7.42 7.29 3.12
C PRO A 466 -8.15 8.04 2.01
N LYS A 467 -7.48 8.31 0.88
CA LYS A 467 -8.08 9.04 -0.27
C LYS A 467 -9.32 8.35 -0.84
N SER A 468 -9.39 7.02 -0.74
CA SER A 468 -10.50 6.21 -1.26
C SER A 468 -11.42 5.67 -0.17
N ASN A 469 -11.19 6.02 1.11
CA ASN A 469 -11.89 5.43 2.27
C ASN A 469 -11.87 3.89 2.28
N GLN A 470 -10.74 3.29 1.90
CA GLN A 470 -10.57 1.85 1.82
C GLN A 470 -9.64 1.31 2.91
N ILE A 471 -9.95 0.12 3.41
CA ILE A 471 -9.12 -0.70 4.28
C ILE A 471 -8.87 -2.04 3.59
N ARG A 472 -7.64 -2.51 3.66
CA ARG A 472 -7.22 -3.80 3.10
C ARG A 472 -6.87 -4.75 4.21
N PHE A 473 -7.40 -5.95 4.12
CA PHE A 473 -7.10 -7.05 5.02
C PHE A 473 -6.37 -8.13 4.24
N TYR A 474 -5.14 -8.42 4.65
CA TYR A 474 -4.29 -9.40 4.01
C TYR A 474 -4.38 -10.74 4.75
N SER A 475 -5.10 -11.67 4.15
CA SER A 475 -5.17 -13.07 4.58
C SER A 475 -3.86 -13.82 4.35
N LYS A 476 -3.50 -14.71 5.29
CA LYS A 476 -2.43 -15.71 5.11
C LYS A 476 -2.76 -16.76 4.05
N GLU A 477 -4.04 -17.03 3.81
CA GLU A 477 -4.53 -18.01 2.83
C GLU A 477 -4.50 -17.47 1.38
N GLY A 478 -4.05 -16.22 1.19
CA GLY A 478 -3.90 -15.58 -0.13
C GLY A 478 -5.15 -14.86 -0.65
N ARG A 479 -6.33 -15.08 -0.05
CA ARG A 479 -7.57 -14.36 -0.40
C ARG A 479 -7.74 -13.10 0.46
N HIS A 480 -7.24 -11.98 -0.04
CA HIS A 480 -7.29 -10.69 0.64
C HIS A 480 -8.60 -9.95 0.39
N ILE A 481 -8.98 -9.05 1.30
CA ILE A 481 -10.24 -8.29 1.23
C ILE A 481 -9.92 -6.81 1.06
N CYS A 482 -10.52 -6.18 0.06
CA CYS A 482 -10.59 -4.72 -0.05
C CYS A 482 -11.98 -4.28 0.39
N MET A 483 -12.05 -3.44 1.42
CA MET A 483 -13.31 -2.94 1.97
C MET A 483 -13.32 -1.43 1.96
N MET A 484 -14.37 -0.86 1.39
CA MET A 484 -14.64 0.57 1.40
C MET A 484 -15.79 0.89 2.34
N LEU A 485 -15.58 1.89 3.20
CA LEU A 485 -16.63 2.42 4.07
C LEU A 485 -17.30 3.63 3.40
N GLN A 486 -18.63 3.59 3.28
CA GLN A 486 -19.43 4.71 2.79
C GLN A 486 -19.83 5.63 3.95
N ALA A 487 -20.18 6.89 3.63
CA ALA A 487 -20.59 7.88 4.62
C ALA A 487 -21.88 7.49 5.38
N ASP A 488 -22.74 6.68 4.77
CA ASP A 488 -23.95 6.13 5.38
C ASP A 488 -23.68 4.96 6.34
N GLY A 489 -22.42 4.54 6.47
CA GLY A 489 -21.99 3.40 7.29
C GLY A 489 -22.09 2.04 6.60
N SER A 490 -22.61 1.97 5.37
CA SER A 490 -22.60 0.74 4.58
C SER A 490 -21.20 0.46 4.01
N THR A 491 -20.95 -0.80 3.64
CA THR A 491 -19.64 -1.21 3.13
C THR A 491 -19.74 -1.83 1.75
N ARG A 492 -18.77 -1.51 0.88
CA ARG A 492 -18.54 -2.21 -0.40
C ARG A 492 -17.27 -3.03 -0.26
N SER A 493 -17.33 -4.30 -0.62
CA SER A 493 -16.20 -5.20 -0.47
C SER A 493 -15.93 -6.01 -1.72
N THR A 494 -14.67 -6.27 -1.98
CA THR A 494 -14.15 -7.11 -3.07
C THR A 494 -13.01 -7.97 -2.57
N PHE A 495 -12.60 -8.97 -3.37
CA PHE A 495 -11.41 -9.77 -3.09
C PHE A 495 -10.27 -9.39 -4.02
N PHE A 496 -9.05 -9.59 -3.54
CA PHE A 496 -7.85 -9.56 -4.35
C PHE A 496 -6.88 -10.62 -3.88
N THR A 497 -5.96 -11.01 -4.76
CA THR A 497 -4.98 -12.07 -4.51
C THR A 497 -3.65 -11.60 -5.09
N TYR A 498 -2.58 -11.81 -4.34
CA TYR A 498 -1.23 -11.65 -4.88
C TYR A 498 -0.66 -12.98 -5.36
N PRO A 499 0.19 -12.97 -6.39
CA PRO A 499 0.82 -14.18 -6.92
C PRO A 499 1.81 -14.80 -5.92
N GLU A 500 2.29 -14.00 -4.96
CA GLU A 500 3.27 -14.42 -3.94
C GLU A 500 2.72 -14.19 -2.53
N ILE A 501 3.27 -14.95 -1.57
CA ILE A 501 2.85 -14.91 -0.17
C ILE A 501 3.54 -13.71 0.51
N LEU A 502 2.71 -12.83 1.07
CA LEU A 502 3.20 -11.67 1.83
C LEU A 502 3.97 -12.07 3.09
N ARG A 503 5.14 -11.45 3.28
CA ARG A 503 5.97 -11.57 4.49
C ARG A 503 5.93 -10.35 5.39
N GLY A 504 5.52 -9.20 4.86
CA GLY A 504 5.27 -8.02 5.66
C GLY A 504 4.57 -6.92 4.87
N VAL A 505 3.87 -6.06 5.61
CA VAL A 505 3.17 -4.89 5.10
C VAL A 505 3.50 -3.73 6.04
N TRP A 506 3.99 -2.63 5.49
CA TRP A 506 4.28 -1.41 6.24
C TRP A 506 3.64 -0.23 5.52
N GLN A 507 3.22 0.76 6.29
CA GLN A 507 2.54 1.93 5.75
C GLN A 507 3.29 3.19 6.19
N SER A 508 3.74 3.98 5.21
CA SER A 508 4.13 5.37 5.42
C SER A 508 2.89 6.27 5.32
N PRO A 509 2.97 7.56 5.68
CA PRO A 509 1.85 8.49 5.51
C PRO A 509 1.30 8.55 4.08
N GLU A 510 2.12 8.26 3.07
CA GLU A 510 1.74 8.39 1.65
C GLU A 510 1.66 7.06 0.90
N GLN A 511 2.44 6.05 1.30
CA GLN A 511 2.66 4.83 0.52
C GLN A 511 2.51 3.56 1.37
N VAL A 512 2.16 2.46 0.70
CA VAL A 512 2.14 1.13 1.30
C VAL A 512 3.27 0.30 0.71
N TYR A 513 4.08 -0.26 1.60
CA TYR A 513 5.19 -1.14 1.27
C TYR A 513 4.85 -2.60 1.56
N LEU A 514 5.27 -3.48 0.67
CA LEU A 514 5.11 -4.91 0.74
C LEU A 514 6.49 -5.59 0.69
N ALA A 515 6.61 -6.75 1.32
CA ALA A 515 7.75 -7.64 1.13
C ALA A 515 7.30 -9.08 0.93
N PHE A 516 8.05 -9.80 0.10
CA PHE A 516 7.90 -11.22 -0.16
C PHE A 516 9.20 -11.96 0.22
N ASP A 517 9.40 -13.18 -0.28
CA ASP A 517 10.56 -14.03 0.05
C ASP A 517 11.84 -13.71 -0.74
N ASP A 518 11.74 -12.87 -1.77
CA ASP A 518 12.84 -12.51 -2.68
C ASP A 518 13.81 -11.45 -2.09
N GLY A 519 13.43 -10.81 -0.99
CA GLY A 519 14.23 -9.78 -0.34
C GLY A 519 14.24 -8.43 -1.06
N LYS A 520 13.29 -8.17 -1.97
CA LYS A 520 13.04 -6.84 -2.53
C LYS A 520 11.95 -6.12 -1.74
N VAL A 521 12.02 -4.79 -1.70
CA VAL A 521 10.95 -3.94 -1.17
C VAL A 521 10.04 -3.55 -2.32
N TYR A 522 8.74 -3.67 -2.11
CA TYR A 522 7.73 -3.34 -3.10
C TYR A 522 6.87 -2.18 -2.62
N ARG A 523 6.56 -1.24 -3.51
CA ARG A 523 5.64 -0.13 -3.25
C ARG A 523 4.35 -0.34 -4.04
N GLN A 524 3.20 -0.25 -3.38
CA GLN A 524 1.91 -0.17 -4.07
C GLN A 524 1.75 1.19 -4.73
N SER A 525 1.29 1.21 -5.99
CA SER A 525 1.15 2.45 -6.74
C SER A 525 0.01 2.35 -7.74
N ASP A 526 -0.87 3.34 -7.75
CA ASP A 526 -1.97 3.45 -8.74
C ASP A 526 -1.45 3.57 -10.18
N LYS A 527 -0.20 4.00 -10.35
CA LYS A 527 0.48 4.10 -11.65
C LYS A 527 1.15 2.79 -12.09
N CYS A 528 1.12 1.76 -11.23
CA CYS A 528 1.66 0.45 -11.55
C CYS A 528 0.55 -0.48 -12.04
N TYR A 529 0.74 -1.04 -13.23
CA TYR A 529 -0.29 -1.85 -13.91
C TYR A 529 -0.05 -3.37 -13.81
N SER A 530 0.97 -3.77 -13.06
CA SER A 530 1.38 -5.18 -12.89
C SER A 530 1.70 -5.51 -11.43
N PHE A 531 1.81 -6.80 -11.12
CA PHE A 531 2.36 -7.29 -9.86
C PHE A 531 3.86 -7.53 -10.03
N SER A 532 4.61 -6.43 -10.19
CA SER A 532 6.04 -6.41 -10.47
C SER A 532 6.44 -7.34 -11.63
N GLY A 533 5.80 -7.16 -12.79
CA GLY A 533 6.09 -7.92 -14.02
C GLY A 533 5.13 -9.07 -14.28
N LYS A 534 4.32 -9.46 -13.29
CA LYS A 534 3.24 -10.45 -13.46
C LYS A 534 1.91 -9.77 -13.82
N PRO A 535 1.10 -10.37 -14.71
CA PRO A 535 -0.19 -9.80 -15.09
C PRO A 535 -1.16 -9.79 -13.92
N ILE A 536 -2.07 -8.80 -13.92
CA ILE A 536 -3.17 -8.72 -12.95
C ILE A 536 -4.40 -9.35 -13.59
N ASP A 537 -4.69 -10.59 -13.21
CA ASP A 537 -5.90 -11.29 -13.66
C ASP A 537 -7.10 -10.83 -12.85
N TRP A 538 -8.04 -10.14 -13.48
CA TRP A 538 -9.24 -9.64 -12.80
C TRP A 538 -10.51 -10.23 -13.39
N ILE A 539 -11.52 -10.42 -12.54
CA ILE A 539 -12.84 -10.89 -12.95
C ILE A 539 -13.94 -10.27 -12.11
N ILE A 540 -14.98 -9.81 -12.79
CA ILE A 540 -16.23 -9.32 -12.21
C ILE A 540 -17.35 -10.19 -12.77
N LYS A 541 -18.19 -10.77 -11.91
CA LYS A 541 -19.44 -11.41 -12.29
C LYS A 541 -20.58 -10.77 -11.53
N MET A 542 -21.49 -10.14 -12.28
CA MET A 542 -22.68 -9.51 -11.71
C MET A 542 -23.68 -10.56 -11.22
N ALA A 543 -24.50 -10.19 -10.24
CA ALA A 543 -25.62 -11.01 -9.80
C ALA A 543 -26.59 -11.31 -10.96
N PHE A 544 -27.29 -12.44 -10.87
CA PHE A 544 -28.29 -12.84 -11.87
C PHE A 544 -29.47 -11.86 -11.85
N ASN A 545 -29.63 -11.11 -12.93
CA ASN A 545 -30.70 -10.14 -13.08
C ASN A 545 -31.90 -10.76 -13.80
N HIS A 546 -33.07 -10.64 -13.17
CA HIS A 546 -34.36 -11.09 -13.69
C HIS A 546 -35.24 -9.92 -14.17
N CYS A 547 -34.71 -8.70 -14.23
CA CYS A 547 -35.35 -7.47 -14.68
C CYS A 547 -36.76 -7.25 -14.10
N GLY A 548 -36.92 -7.49 -12.81
CA GLY A 548 -38.19 -7.32 -12.09
C GLY A 548 -39.27 -8.37 -12.37
N SER A 549 -39.00 -9.37 -13.23
CA SER A 549 -39.97 -10.41 -13.58
C SER A 549 -39.36 -11.83 -13.53
N PRO A 550 -39.21 -12.44 -12.34
CA PRO A 550 -38.51 -13.71 -12.18
C PRO A 550 -39.22 -14.92 -12.82
N THR A 551 -40.53 -14.83 -13.06
CA THR A 551 -41.34 -15.91 -13.67
C THR A 551 -41.41 -15.83 -15.19
N LEU A 552 -41.01 -14.72 -15.82
CA LEU A 552 -41.10 -14.51 -17.27
C LEU A 552 -39.80 -14.89 -17.97
N ILE A 553 -39.92 -15.68 -19.03
CA ILE A 553 -38.83 -15.95 -19.97
C ILE A 553 -38.62 -14.69 -20.84
N LYS A 554 -37.38 -14.24 -20.92
CA LYS A 554 -36.94 -13.07 -21.70
C LYS A 554 -36.03 -13.53 -22.82
N SER A 555 -36.13 -12.88 -23.98
CA SER A 555 -35.16 -12.97 -25.06
C SER A 555 -34.13 -11.87 -24.87
N TRP A 556 -32.86 -12.21 -24.74
CA TRP A 556 -31.79 -11.22 -24.64
C TRP A 556 -31.33 -10.80 -26.05
N HIS A 557 -31.06 -9.51 -26.24
CA HIS A 557 -30.68 -8.97 -27.55
C HIS A 557 -29.34 -8.23 -27.53
N SER A 558 -29.20 -7.23 -26.67
CA SER A 558 -27.94 -6.50 -26.53
C SER A 558 -27.76 -5.97 -25.12
N SER A 559 -26.53 -5.61 -24.80
CA SER A 559 -26.19 -4.86 -23.61
C SER A 559 -25.24 -3.73 -23.98
N GLU A 560 -25.36 -2.63 -23.25
CA GLU A 560 -24.44 -1.49 -23.33
C GLU A 560 -23.67 -1.43 -22.02
N LEU A 561 -22.34 -1.39 -22.09
CA LEU A 561 -21.47 -1.21 -20.93
C LEU A 561 -21.15 0.26 -20.77
N GLN A 562 -21.25 0.82 -19.57
CA GLN A 562 -20.65 2.11 -19.26
C GLN A 562 -19.29 1.86 -18.62
N ALA A 563 -18.24 2.11 -19.39
CA ALA A 563 -16.87 1.97 -18.93
C ALA A 563 -15.97 3.08 -19.44
N THR A 564 -14.95 3.41 -18.66
CA THR A 564 -13.89 4.36 -19.01
C THR A 564 -12.54 3.73 -18.78
N THR A 565 -11.53 4.19 -19.50
CA THR A 565 -10.13 3.79 -19.32
C THR A 565 -9.22 4.95 -19.69
N GLU A 566 -7.99 4.96 -19.21
CA GLU A 566 -6.97 5.86 -19.74
C GLU A 566 -6.49 5.31 -21.10
N GLY A 567 -6.80 6.01 -22.20
CA GLY A 567 -6.41 5.58 -23.55
C GLY A 567 -7.30 4.46 -24.11
N LYS A 568 -6.71 3.29 -24.41
CA LYS A 568 -7.42 2.13 -24.97
C LYS A 568 -7.07 0.86 -24.20
N SER A 569 -8.08 0.05 -23.88
CA SER A 569 -7.88 -1.25 -23.24
C SER A 569 -8.83 -2.30 -23.83
N LYS A 570 -8.45 -3.57 -23.69
CA LYS A 570 -9.20 -4.73 -24.16
C LYS A 570 -9.66 -5.54 -22.95
N LEU A 571 -10.97 -5.80 -22.87
CA LEU A 571 -11.58 -6.67 -21.88
C LEU A 571 -12.34 -7.78 -22.58
N SER A 572 -12.59 -8.88 -21.88
CA SER A 572 -13.43 -9.95 -22.40
C SER A 572 -14.72 -10.03 -21.59
N TYR A 573 -15.84 -10.32 -22.27
CA TYR A 573 -17.14 -10.49 -21.65
C TYR A 573 -17.71 -11.88 -21.91
N ARG A 574 -18.52 -12.34 -20.95
CA ARG A 574 -19.30 -13.58 -21.00
C ARG A 574 -20.65 -13.36 -20.33
N PHE A 575 -21.67 -14.13 -20.72
CA PHE A 575 -22.97 -14.09 -20.06
C PHE A 575 -23.50 -15.49 -19.74
N ASP A 576 -24.05 -15.69 -18.55
CA ASP A 576 -24.66 -16.97 -18.16
C ASP A 576 -26.18 -16.82 -18.03
N LEU A 577 -26.92 -17.84 -18.46
CA LEU A 577 -28.38 -17.87 -18.51
C LEU A 577 -28.96 -18.86 -17.49
N ASP A 578 -30.12 -18.54 -16.90
CA ASP A 578 -30.87 -19.40 -15.95
C ASP A 578 -29.99 -20.01 -14.85
N TYR A 579 -29.27 -19.16 -14.10
CA TYR A 579 -28.35 -19.62 -13.05
C TYR A 579 -27.26 -20.58 -13.54
N ASN A 580 -26.81 -20.40 -14.79
CA ASN A 580 -25.82 -21.25 -15.47
C ASN A 580 -26.27 -22.72 -15.58
N SER A 581 -27.52 -22.93 -15.96
CA SER A 581 -28.09 -24.26 -16.15
C SER A 581 -27.46 -25.00 -17.33
N ASN A 582 -27.35 -26.33 -17.22
CA ASN A 582 -26.70 -27.20 -18.21
C ASN A 582 -27.42 -27.35 -19.57
N TYR A 583 -28.67 -26.87 -19.71
CA TYR A 583 -29.43 -26.96 -20.95
C TYR A 583 -29.26 -25.75 -21.88
N HIS A 584 -28.54 -24.72 -21.42
CA HIS A 584 -28.08 -23.63 -22.29
C HIS A 584 -26.68 -23.95 -22.81
N ALA A 585 -26.41 -23.62 -24.07
CA ALA A 585 -25.07 -23.73 -24.62
C ALA A 585 -24.13 -22.79 -23.85
N SER A 586 -22.94 -23.30 -23.48
CA SER A 586 -21.92 -22.47 -22.83
C SER A 586 -21.48 -21.37 -23.77
N THR A 587 -21.56 -20.11 -23.32
CA THR A 587 -21.09 -18.97 -24.09
C THR A 587 -19.58 -18.84 -23.94
N LEU A 588 -18.86 -18.80 -25.06
CA LEU A 588 -17.44 -18.49 -25.08
C LEU A 588 -17.22 -17.01 -24.74
N SER A 589 -16.10 -16.73 -24.10
CA SER A 589 -15.64 -15.36 -23.85
C SER A 589 -15.41 -14.65 -25.19
N LYS A 590 -15.86 -13.40 -25.28
CA LYS A 590 -15.68 -12.55 -26.46
C LYS A 590 -14.99 -11.26 -26.07
N ASP A 591 -14.19 -10.72 -26.97
CA ASP A 591 -13.46 -9.49 -26.73
C ASP A 591 -14.34 -8.25 -26.91
N LEU A 592 -14.05 -7.23 -26.11
CA LEU A 592 -14.66 -5.91 -26.12
C LEU A 592 -13.54 -4.88 -25.93
N GLN A 593 -13.49 -3.89 -26.80
CA GLN A 593 -12.57 -2.78 -26.65
C GLN A 593 -13.26 -1.63 -25.92
N ILE A 594 -12.56 -1.05 -24.95
CA ILE A 594 -12.96 0.18 -24.29
C ILE A 594 -11.93 1.27 -24.59
N ALA A 595 -12.40 2.50 -24.70
CA ALA A 595 -11.57 3.68 -24.85
C ALA A 595 -11.95 4.74 -23.81
N GLY A 596 -11.06 5.69 -23.55
CA GLY A 596 -11.36 6.84 -22.72
C GLY A 596 -10.20 7.83 -22.70
N GLY A 597 -10.35 8.89 -21.90
CA GLY A 597 -9.39 10.01 -21.87
C GLY A 597 -9.74 11.15 -22.84
N GLY A 598 -11.00 11.24 -23.27
CA GLY A 598 -11.56 12.46 -23.86
C GLY A 598 -11.43 13.64 -22.87
N GLY A 599 -10.74 14.70 -23.29
CA GLY A 599 -10.48 15.86 -22.44
C GLY A 599 -11.68 16.80 -22.34
N ARG A 600 -12.03 17.22 -21.12
CA ARG A 600 -12.95 18.35 -20.92
C ARG A 600 -12.19 19.68 -21.00
N TRP A 601 -12.66 20.56 -21.87
CA TRP A 601 -12.15 21.93 -21.96
C TRP A 601 -12.31 22.63 -20.60
N ASN A 602 -11.21 23.18 -20.07
CA ASN A 602 -11.15 24.03 -18.86
C ASN A 602 -11.04 23.35 -17.47
N ASP A 603 -10.75 22.04 -17.38
CA ASP A 603 -10.61 21.32 -16.08
C ASP A 603 -9.42 20.33 -16.02
N SER A 604 -8.45 20.40 -16.94
CA SER A 604 -7.32 19.46 -17.00
C SER A 604 -6.02 20.10 -17.51
N PHE A 605 -4.88 19.68 -16.93
CA PHE A 605 -3.55 20.21 -17.22
C PHE A 605 -3.14 19.99 -18.69
N TRP A 606 -2.54 21.01 -19.29
CA TRP A 606 -2.53 21.30 -20.73
C TRP A 606 -1.64 20.41 -21.64
N ASN A 607 -1.21 19.21 -21.22
CA ASN A 607 -0.22 18.39 -21.98
C ASN A 607 -0.53 16.88 -22.10
N ASP A 608 -1.71 16.38 -21.69
CA ASP A 608 -2.01 14.94 -21.65
C ASP A 608 -3.22 14.50 -22.51
N PHE A 609 -3.58 15.29 -23.53
CA PHE A 609 -4.76 15.02 -24.36
C PHE A 609 -4.49 14.13 -25.58
N LEU A 610 -5.33 13.12 -25.77
CA LEU A 610 -5.54 12.44 -27.04
C LEU A 610 -6.72 13.09 -27.78
N TRP A 611 -6.46 13.68 -28.95
CA TRP A 611 -7.52 14.26 -29.79
C TRP A 611 -8.50 13.16 -30.27
N SER A 612 -9.81 13.39 -30.12
CA SER A 612 -10.91 12.51 -30.59
C SER A 612 -11.19 11.23 -29.76
N ALA A 613 -10.72 11.13 -28.51
CA ALA A 613 -11.14 10.06 -27.60
C ALA A 613 -12.52 10.33 -26.99
N GLU A 614 -13.36 9.30 -26.84
CA GLU A 614 -14.65 9.42 -26.17
C GLU A 614 -14.46 9.72 -24.66
N ASP A 615 -15.27 10.63 -24.09
CA ASP A 615 -15.27 10.91 -22.63
C ASP A 615 -15.73 9.69 -21.82
N TYR A 616 -16.72 8.97 -22.35
CA TYR A 616 -17.26 7.73 -21.80
C TYR A 616 -17.47 6.73 -22.93
N SER A 617 -16.82 5.57 -22.85
CA SER A 617 -16.99 4.51 -23.83
C SER A 617 -18.24 3.70 -23.50
N THR A 618 -19.17 3.64 -24.46
CA THR A 618 -20.42 2.86 -24.34
C THR A 618 -20.44 1.71 -25.34
N PRO A 619 -19.55 0.71 -25.21
CA PRO A 619 -19.48 -0.34 -26.20
C PRO A 619 -20.72 -1.23 -26.08
N THR A 620 -21.39 -1.42 -27.20
CA THR A 620 -22.58 -2.26 -27.30
C THR A 620 -22.18 -3.67 -27.75
N PHE A 621 -22.66 -4.69 -27.06
CA PHE A 621 -22.42 -6.08 -27.41
C PHE A 621 -23.71 -6.89 -27.47
N TYR A 622 -23.71 -7.92 -28.33
CA TYR A 622 -24.90 -8.72 -28.61
C TYR A 622 -25.02 -9.88 -27.63
N LEU A 623 -26.23 -10.02 -27.09
CA LEU A 623 -26.65 -11.13 -26.26
C LEU A 623 -27.53 -12.06 -27.08
N SER A 624 -27.52 -13.35 -26.76
CA SER A 624 -28.37 -14.32 -27.44
C SER A 624 -28.93 -15.33 -26.44
N GLY A 625 -30.03 -15.97 -26.84
CA GLY A 625 -30.73 -16.96 -26.01
C GLY A 625 -31.95 -16.41 -25.27
N TYR A 626 -32.61 -17.31 -24.55
CA TYR A 626 -33.84 -17.03 -23.81
C TYR A 626 -33.76 -17.65 -22.41
N SER A 627 -34.04 -16.87 -21.38
CA SER A 627 -33.98 -17.34 -19.99
C SER A 627 -34.80 -16.47 -19.06
N ARG A 628 -34.97 -16.89 -17.79
CA ARG A 628 -35.63 -16.05 -16.76
C ARG A 628 -34.72 -14.95 -16.25
N ASN A 629 -33.42 -15.24 -16.17
CA ASN A 629 -32.38 -14.35 -15.67
C ASN A 629 -31.08 -14.48 -16.48
N ILE A 630 -30.25 -13.45 -16.39
CA ILE A 630 -28.93 -13.36 -17.01
C ILE A 630 -27.92 -12.79 -16.01
N ALA A 631 -26.69 -13.28 -16.02
CA ALA A 631 -25.57 -12.66 -15.34
C ALA A 631 -24.48 -12.31 -16.35
N LEU A 632 -23.94 -11.10 -16.25
CA LEU A 632 -22.80 -10.66 -17.07
C LEU A 632 -21.50 -10.81 -16.30
N SER A 633 -20.48 -11.28 -16.98
CA SER A 633 -19.12 -11.40 -16.46
C SER A 633 -18.15 -10.65 -17.35
N PHE A 634 -17.21 -9.95 -16.74
CA PHE A 634 -16.11 -9.23 -17.39
C PHE A 634 -14.80 -9.69 -16.79
N SER A 635 -13.79 -9.85 -17.62
CA SER A 635 -12.46 -10.26 -17.19
C SER A 635 -11.38 -9.66 -18.07
N GLY A 636 -10.16 -9.59 -17.55
CA GLY A 636 -8.99 -9.22 -18.31
C GLY A 636 -7.72 -9.74 -17.66
N SER A 637 -6.70 -9.93 -18.50
CA SER A 637 -5.35 -10.31 -18.10
C SER A 637 -4.37 -9.57 -19.00
N SER A 638 -3.53 -8.72 -18.40
CA SER A 638 -2.44 -8.05 -19.11
C SER A 638 -1.38 -7.62 -18.09
N ILE A 639 -0.11 -7.61 -18.55
CA ILE A 639 1.02 -7.05 -17.79
C ILE A 639 0.95 -5.52 -17.79
N TYR A 640 0.53 -4.93 -18.91
CA TYR A 640 0.34 -3.49 -19.03
C TYR A 640 -1.08 -3.27 -19.56
N SER A 641 -2.01 -2.97 -18.66
CA SER A 641 -3.31 -2.41 -19.01
C SER A 641 -3.50 -1.13 -18.23
N PRO A 642 -3.89 -0.03 -18.90
CA PRO A 642 -4.33 1.16 -18.21
C PRO A 642 -5.47 0.87 -17.24
N GLN A 643 -5.64 1.77 -16.28
CA GLN A 643 -6.72 1.66 -15.30
C GLN A 643 -8.08 1.82 -16.01
N PHE A 644 -9.03 0.97 -15.64
CA PHE A 644 -10.41 1.06 -16.11
C PHE A 644 -11.37 1.34 -14.95
N GLU A 645 -12.54 1.87 -15.29
CA GLU A 645 -13.70 1.99 -14.40
C GLU A 645 -14.94 1.46 -15.12
N ILE A 646 -15.67 0.56 -14.47
CA ILE A 646 -16.95 0.02 -14.95
C ILE A 646 -18.04 0.49 -13.99
N SER A 647 -18.95 1.34 -14.47
CA SER A 647 -19.92 2.04 -13.62
C SER A 647 -21.37 1.59 -13.83
N GLY A 648 -21.73 1.08 -15.01
CA GLY A 648 -23.13 0.77 -15.32
C GLY A 648 -23.33 -0.19 -16.49
N LEU A 649 -24.53 -0.76 -16.56
CA LEU A 649 -24.96 -1.68 -17.61
C LEU A 649 -26.40 -1.35 -18.04
N ILE A 650 -26.67 -1.38 -19.34
CA ILE A 650 -28.04 -1.33 -19.89
C ILE A 650 -28.33 -2.66 -20.57
N LEU A 651 -29.33 -3.39 -20.07
CA LEU A 651 -29.78 -4.65 -20.67
C LEU A 651 -31.01 -4.43 -21.56
N ASN A 652 -30.93 -4.84 -22.82
CA ASN A 652 -32.04 -4.81 -23.77
C ASN A 652 -32.61 -6.22 -23.99
N TYR A 653 -33.91 -6.38 -23.72
CA TYR A 653 -34.59 -7.67 -23.78
C TYR A 653 -36.06 -7.56 -24.24
N ILE A 654 -36.62 -8.69 -24.66
CA ILE A 654 -38.04 -8.83 -25.02
C ILE A 654 -38.68 -9.85 -24.09
N THR A 655 -39.74 -9.46 -23.38
CA THR A 655 -40.55 -10.38 -22.56
C THR A 655 -41.33 -11.34 -23.44
N ARG A 656 -41.23 -12.65 -23.18
CA ARG A 656 -41.95 -13.70 -23.92
C ARG A 656 -43.11 -14.26 -23.11
N ARG A 657 -42.98 -15.51 -22.64
CA ARG A 657 -44.03 -16.27 -21.95
C ARG A 657 -43.67 -16.50 -20.49
N ASN A 658 -44.68 -16.77 -19.67
CA ASN A 658 -44.45 -17.32 -18.33
C ASN A 658 -43.74 -18.67 -18.43
N TYR A 659 -42.77 -18.86 -17.55
CA TYR A 659 -42.15 -20.16 -17.33
C TYR A 659 -43.24 -21.12 -16.82
N ARG A 660 -43.44 -22.22 -17.54
CA ARG A 660 -44.35 -23.29 -17.11
C ARG A 660 -43.52 -24.26 -16.27
N VAL A 661 -43.92 -24.45 -15.03
CA VAL A 661 -43.32 -25.40 -14.08
C VAL A 661 -43.60 -26.83 -14.53
#